data_AF-A0A1X0S459-F1
#
_entry.id   AF-A0A1X0S459-F1
#
_cell.length_a   1.000
_cell.length_b   1.000
_cell.length_c   1.000
_cell.angle_alpha   90.00
_cell.angle_beta   90.00
_cell.angle_gamma   90.00
#
_symmetry.space_group_name_H-M   'P 1'
#
loop_
_entity.id
_entity.type
_entity.pdbx_description
1 polymer ?
#
loop_
_entity_poly.entity_id
_entity_poly.type
_entity_poly.pdbx_seq_one_letter_code
_entity_poly.pdbx_strand_id
1 'polypeptide(L)'
;MPPNPTHVPTRASLRKFSLNHVPLPVYLGVDIEVRDGMKSYYAISVHDGFYTTDYYEGELVEHDIENDSVEKMVKDALSKLTSIVSLYSMAQNYKVQLIACSYDIARDYLKQKSLVITEEMNMMNEFWKQLDAIPFRVTTHGESCDERASAAVRKAVMWLSPIYPGNLPRISVGYRHEVEVDFNSQIKMVNLWEYKETVCDETWRVFTEMVNEFKEKKLRVSFFNSTPQGGGVALMRHAIVRFLRLAGVEVHWYVARPKPEVFDITKRKFHNVLQGVAPPDVYLTETDKQIFIDWSNENAKRFWLDDKGPIKNSDVIVIDDPQVCGIIPHIREHAPNTKIIFRSHIEIRADLIKEYPEGPQAITWNFLWNFIQHADVFVAHPIKNFVPEVVPTRNVVLLPAATDPLDGLNKQLNDWCKTYYQSVFNRVCVDLGVNEVDWYRPYIVQVARFDPSKGIPDVLEAYRLLRAKMDGNFEDAQTPQLVICGHGSIDDPDGTVIFEQVQEILNSEPFTGIASDIIAVRLPASDQLLNMILRGAYVALQLSHREGFEVKVTEALHKGVPVIAYRAGGIPLQIREDEDGFLVPIGHVEEVADKLFELFNNPELRDAMGEAAKKCVTEEYFTVWNSMSWLHMFLELTQNQSEDEHNGGGLLDMNTLSHTNLGHQRKVSDLWKEKYNYCPE
;
A
#
# COMPACT_ATOMS: atom_id res chain seq x y z
N MET A 1 -33.40 -15.49 26.16
CA MET A 1 -33.40 -15.48 24.67
C MET A 1 -34.01 -16.79 24.21
N PRO A 2 -34.66 -16.89 23.04
CA PRO A 2 -34.91 -18.20 22.44
C PRO A 2 -33.59 -18.97 22.34
N PRO A 3 -33.60 -20.32 22.38
CA PRO A 3 -32.38 -21.10 22.26
C PRO A 3 -31.64 -20.69 20.98
N ASN A 4 -30.32 -20.51 21.08
CA ASN A 4 -29.48 -20.16 19.94
C ASN A 4 -29.69 -21.21 18.84
N PRO A 5 -29.91 -20.82 17.57
CA PRO A 5 -29.96 -21.76 16.47
C PRO A 5 -28.64 -22.53 16.39
N THR A 6 -28.73 -23.87 16.31
CA THR A 6 -27.58 -24.77 16.37
C THR A 6 -26.72 -24.79 15.10
N HIS A 7 -27.19 -24.16 14.01
CA HIS A 7 -26.47 -24.12 12.73
C HIS A 7 -26.69 -22.80 12.00
N VAL A 8 -25.63 -22.35 11.33
CA VAL A 8 -25.67 -21.17 10.44
C VAL A 8 -26.52 -21.49 9.19
N PRO A 9 -27.40 -20.59 8.73
CA PRO A 9 -28.24 -20.85 7.56
C PRO A 9 -27.42 -20.84 6.27
N THR A 10 -27.07 -22.04 5.79
CA THR A 10 -26.33 -22.25 4.53
C THR A 10 -27.24 -22.48 3.32
N ARG A 11 -28.57 -22.41 3.51
CA ARG A 11 -29.54 -22.46 2.42
C ARG A 11 -29.76 -21.07 1.83
N ALA A 12 -29.78 -21.00 0.49
CA ALA A 12 -30.04 -19.78 -0.26
C ALA A 12 -31.29 -19.04 0.26
N SER A 13 -31.14 -17.74 0.47
CA SER A 13 -32.22 -16.85 0.86
C SER A 13 -33.33 -16.85 -0.20
N LEU A 14 -34.59 -16.82 0.25
CA LEU A 14 -35.75 -16.62 -0.63
C LEU A 14 -35.93 -15.14 -1.04
N ARG A 15 -35.07 -14.24 -0.54
CA ARG A 15 -35.07 -12.82 -0.91
C ARG A 15 -34.71 -12.68 -2.40
N LYS A 16 -35.45 -11.81 -3.09
CA LYS A 16 -35.12 -11.40 -4.46
C LYS A 16 -34.22 -10.18 -4.41
N PHE A 17 -33.12 -10.20 -5.16
CA PHE A 17 -32.19 -9.09 -5.29
C PHE A 17 -32.28 -8.52 -6.71
N SER A 18 -32.15 -7.20 -6.86
CA SER A 18 -32.03 -6.60 -8.18
C SER A 18 -30.65 -6.89 -8.78
N LEU A 19 -30.51 -6.74 -10.11
CA LEU A 19 -29.21 -6.87 -10.79
C LEU A 19 -28.18 -5.85 -10.27
N ASN A 20 -28.63 -4.70 -9.78
CA ASN A 20 -27.77 -3.62 -9.26
C ASN A 20 -27.67 -3.65 -7.72
N HIS A 21 -28.03 -4.78 -7.09
CA HIS A 21 -27.95 -4.95 -5.66
C HIS A 21 -26.50 -5.13 -5.23
N VAL A 22 -26.02 -4.24 -4.35
CA VAL A 22 -24.76 -4.45 -3.64
C VAL A 22 -25.04 -5.26 -2.39
N PRO A 23 -24.44 -6.45 -2.21
CA PRO A 23 -24.58 -7.26 -1.00
C PRO A 23 -24.38 -6.45 0.28
N LEU A 24 -25.25 -6.67 1.27
CA LEU A 24 -25.16 -5.96 2.55
C LEU A 24 -23.89 -6.37 3.30
N PRO A 25 -23.12 -5.40 3.85
CA PRO A 25 -21.98 -5.73 4.69
C PRO A 25 -22.47 -6.24 6.05
N VAL A 26 -21.85 -7.30 6.54
CA VAL A 26 -22.02 -7.83 7.91
C VAL A 26 -20.65 -7.98 8.57
N TYR A 27 -20.64 -7.91 9.90
CA TYR A 27 -19.45 -8.05 10.73
C TYR A 27 -19.68 -9.24 11.65
N LEU A 28 -18.69 -10.13 11.74
CA LEU A 28 -18.83 -11.34 12.53
C LEU A 28 -17.93 -11.28 13.75
N GLY A 29 -18.47 -11.70 14.88
CA GLY A 29 -17.72 -12.03 16.08
C GLY A 29 -17.60 -13.53 16.17
N VAL A 30 -16.40 -14.01 16.47
CA VAL A 30 -16.10 -15.44 16.49
C VAL A 30 -15.35 -15.79 17.76
N ASP A 31 -15.74 -16.90 18.37
CA ASP A 31 -14.99 -17.58 19.41
C ASP A 31 -14.96 -19.08 19.11
N ILE A 32 -13.86 -19.74 19.47
CA ILE A 32 -13.70 -21.19 19.32
C ILE A 32 -13.29 -21.74 20.67
N GLU A 33 -14.06 -22.71 21.14
CA GLU A 33 -13.89 -23.34 22.44
C GLU A 33 -13.74 -24.85 22.25
N VAL A 34 -12.75 -25.44 22.90
CA VAL A 34 -12.59 -26.90 22.96
C VAL A 34 -13.14 -27.34 24.31
N ARG A 35 -14.22 -28.12 24.31
CA ARG A 35 -14.90 -28.60 25.53
C ARG A 35 -14.57 -30.07 25.80
N ASP A 36 -14.91 -30.52 27.01
CA ASP A 36 -14.72 -31.91 27.44
C ASP A 36 -15.33 -32.89 26.42
N GLY A 37 -14.52 -33.85 25.95
CA GLY A 37 -14.91 -34.81 24.91
C GLY A 37 -14.25 -34.61 23.53
N MET A 38 -13.15 -33.85 23.43
CA MET A 38 -12.32 -33.73 22.21
C MET A 38 -13.00 -33.02 21.03
N LYS A 39 -14.07 -32.26 21.29
CA LYS A 39 -14.82 -31.54 20.27
C LYS A 39 -14.55 -30.04 20.34
N SER A 40 -14.30 -29.46 19.17
CA SER A 40 -14.25 -28.01 18.99
C SER A 40 -15.64 -27.47 18.70
N TYR A 41 -16.01 -26.40 19.39
CA TYR A 41 -17.26 -25.67 19.25
C TYR A 41 -16.97 -24.27 18.72
N TYR A 42 -17.88 -23.73 17.91
CA TYR A 42 -17.84 -22.34 17.48
C TYR A 42 -19.00 -21.57 18.10
N ALA A 43 -18.78 -20.28 18.32
CA ALA A 43 -19.85 -19.29 18.41
C ALA A 43 -19.61 -18.19 17.37
N ILE A 44 -20.67 -17.83 16.63
CA ILE A 44 -20.69 -16.71 15.69
C ILE A 44 -21.75 -15.73 16.15
N SER A 45 -21.37 -14.47 16.28
CA SER A 45 -22.26 -13.34 16.50
C SER A 45 -22.29 -12.46 15.25
N VAL A 46 -23.46 -12.24 14.65
CA VAL A 46 -23.62 -11.42 13.44
C VAL A 46 -24.04 -10.01 13.83
N HIS A 47 -23.33 -9.01 13.32
CA HIS A 47 -23.57 -7.61 13.57
C HIS A 47 -23.75 -6.86 12.24
N ASP A 48 -24.74 -5.96 12.16
CA ASP A 48 -25.00 -5.16 10.95
C ASP A 48 -24.25 -3.81 10.93
N GLY A 49 -23.56 -3.50 12.03
CA GLY A 49 -22.83 -2.25 12.24
C GLY A 49 -23.49 -1.37 13.31
N PHE A 50 -24.77 -1.56 13.58
CA PHE A 50 -25.54 -0.85 14.61
C PHE A 50 -25.88 -1.75 15.79
N TYR A 51 -26.33 -2.96 15.52
CA TYR A 51 -26.75 -3.91 16.54
C TYR A 51 -26.40 -5.35 16.13
N THR A 52 -26.46 -6.24 17.11
CA THR A 52 -26.28 -7.66 16.86
C THR A 52 -27.59 -8.26 16.36
N THR A 53 -27.57 -8.83 15.15
CA THR A 53 -28.77 -9.29 14.45
C THR A 53 -29.03 -10.78 14.67
N ASP A 54 -27.98 -11.59 14.74
CA ASP A 54 -28.08 -13.05 14.86
C ASP A 54 -26.94 -13.63 15.70
N TYR A 55 -27.15 -14.85 16.19
CA TYR A 55 -26.19 -15.65 16.95
C TYR A 55 -26.31 -17.12 16.55
N TYR A 56 -25.18 -17.80 16.40
CA TYR A 56 -25.10 -19.22 16.07
C TYR A 56 -24.04 -19.90 16.91
N GLU A 57 -24.31 -21.12 17.34
CA GLU A 57 -23.34 -21.97 18.03
C GLU A 57 -23.44 -23.39 17.47
N GLY A 58 -22.33 -24.13 17.47
CA GLY A 58 -22.35 -25.51 16.98
C GLY A 58 -21.01 -26.23 17.10
N GLU A 59 -21.02 -27.51 16.78
CA GLU A 59 -19.81 -28.34 16.68
C GLU A 59 -19.08 -28.07 15.35
N LEU A 60 -17.75 -27.91 15.40
CA LEU A 60 -16.88 -27.79 14.23
C LEU A 60 -16.33 -29.15 13.80
N VAL A 61 -15.47 -29.71 14.65
CA VAL A 61 -14.65 -30.90 14.38
C VAL A 61 -14.41 -31.67 15.69
N GLU A 62 -14.46 -33.00 15.61
CA GLU A 62 -13.99 -33.93 16.64
C GLU A 62 -12.52 -34.30 16.34
N HIS A 63 -11.67 -34.20 17.35
CA HIS A 63 -10.21 -34.29 17.22
C HIS A 63 -9.65 -35.54 17.90
N ASP A 64 -8.53 -36.07 17.40
CA ASP A 64 -7.81 -37.18 18.04
C ASP A 64 -6.70 -36.63 18.95
N ILE A 65 -6.95 -36.56 20.26
CA ILE A 65 -6.01 -35.95 21.23
C ILE A 65 -4.68 -36.70 21.32
N GLU A 66 -4.63 -37.99 21.00
CA GLU A 66 -3.38 -38.77 21.10
C GLU A 66 -2.44 -38.47 19.92
N ASN A 67 -3.02 -38.13 18.76
CA ASN A 67 -2.26 -37.99 17.52
C ASN A 67 -2.25 -36.55 16.95
N ASP A 68 -3.22 -35.71 17.31
CA ASP A 68 -3.35 -34.36 16.78
C ASP A 68 -2.62 -33.35 17.67
N SER A 69 -1.73 -32.57 17.04
CA SER A 69 -1.17 -31.41 17.69
C SER A 69 -2.26 -30.36 17.90
N VAL A 70 -2.11 -29.54 18.95
CA VAL A 70 -2.99 -28.39 19.21
C VAL A 70 -3.09 -27.46 17.99
N GLU A 71 -1.99 -27.29 17.26
CA GLU A 71 -1.94 -26.55 16.00
C GLU A 71 -2.91 -27.13 14.97
N LYS A 72 -2.85 -28.44 14.75
CA LYS A 72 -3.72 -29.14 13.81
C LYS A 72 -5.19 -28.96 14.22
N MET A 73 -5.49 -29.10 15.50
CA MET A 73 -6.86 -28.94 16.00
C MET A 73 -7.42 -27.52 15.74
N VAL A 74 -6.63 -26.49 16.03
CA VAL A 74 -7.02 -25.08 15.78
C VAL A 74 -7.14 -24.79 14.29
N LYS A 75 -6.22 -25.32 13.47
CA LYS A 75 -6.24 -25.21 12.02
C LYS A 75 -7.49 -25.83 11.41
N ASP A 76 -7.83 -27.05 11.81
CA ASP A 76 -9.02 -27.76 11.32
C ASP A 76 -10.30 -27.03 11.74
N ALA A 77 -10.35 -26.52 12.97
CA ALA A 77 -11.45 -25.71 13.46
C ALA A 77 -11.64 -24.41 12.65
N LEU A 78 -10.57 -23.64 12.44
CA LEU A 78 -10.62 -22.39 11.67
C LEU A 78 -10.91 -22.62 10.18
N SER A 79 -10.37 -23.68 9.58
CA SER A 79 -10.65 -24.08 8.20
C SER A 79 -12.14 -24.43 8.03
N LYS A 80 -12.69 -25.21 8.97
CA LYS A 80 -14.11 -25.55 8.99
C LYS A 80 -14.98 -24.30 9.17
N LEU A 81 -14.59 -23.40 10.07
CA LEU A 81 -15.28 -22.15 10.32
C LEU A 81 -15.28 -21.24 9.08
N THR A 82 -14.13 -21.09 8.42
CA THR A 82 -14.00 -20.32 7.16
C THR A 82 -14.96 -20.85 6.10
N SER A 83 -15.07 -22.17 5.98
CA SER A 83 -16.03 -22.82 5.07
C SER A 83 -17.48 -22.52 5.45
N ILE A 84 -17.83 -22.56 6.74
CA ILE A 84 -19.18 -22.22 7.24
C ILE A 84 -19.52 -20.76 6.92
N VAL A 85 -18.60 -19.82 7.22
CA VAL A 85 -18.79 -18.39 6.97
C VAL A 85 -18.90 -18.08 5.48
N SER A 86 -18.10 -18.75 4.64
CA SER A 86 -18.18 -18.64 3.19
C SER A 86 -19.57 -19.06 2.68
N LEU A 87 -20.05 -20.24 3.09
CA LEU A 87 -21.37 -20.74 2.71
C LEU A 87 -22.49 -19.82 3.22
N TYR A 88 -22.37 -19.28 4.43
CA TYR A 88 -23.30 -18.30 4.96
C TYR A 88 -23.34 -17.02 4.13
N SER A 89 -22.17 -16.46 3.82
CA SER A 89 -22.02 -15.25 2.99
C SER A 89 -22.70 -15.44 1.64
N MET A 90 -22.45 -16.56 0.96
CA MET A 90 -23.06 -16.89 -0.33
C MET A 90 -24.57 -17.14 -0.21
N ALA A 91 -25.00 -17.93 0.78
CA ALA A 91 -26.40 -18.32 0.96
C ALA A 91 -27.29 -17.12 1.30
N GLN A 92 -26.79 -16.21 2.14
CA GLN A 92 -27.53 -15.02 2.55
C GLN A 92 -27.29 -13.81 1.64
N ASN A 93 -26.37 -13.91 0.68
CA ASN A 93 -25.92 -12.81 -0.17
C ASN A 93 -25.43 -11.61 0.66
N TYR A 94 -24.55 -11.90 1.63
CA TYR A 94 -23.91 -10.89 2.48
C TYR A 94 -22.42 -10.79 2.16
N LYS A 95 -21.86 -9.57 2.27
CA LYS A 95 -20.42 -9.39 2.31
C LYS A 95 -19.95 -9.40 3.77
N VAL A 96 -19.21 -10.43 4.16
CA VAL A 96 -18.53 -10.43 5.45
C VAL A 96 -17.34 -9.47 5.35
N GLN A 97 -17.45 -8.31 5.99
CA GLN A 97 -16.44 -7.25 5.90
C GLN A 97 -15.30 -7.46 6.91
N LEU A 98 -15.63 -8.05 8.06
CA LEU A 98 -14.73 -8.21 9.19
C LEU A 98 -15.09 -9.47 9.98
N ILE A 99 -14.06 -10.12 10.51
CA ILE A 99 -14.20 -11.20 11.48
C ILE A 99 -13.35 -10.83 12.71
N ALA A 100 -14.02 -10.58 13.83
CA ALA A 100 -13.41 -10.33 15.12
C ALA A 100 -13.30 -11.64 15.89
N CYS A 101 -12.10 -12.19 15.99
CA CYS A 101 -11.83 -13.35 16.82
C CYS A 101 -11.49 -12.92 18.24
N SER A 102 -12.14 -13.53 19.23
CA SER A 102 -11.71 -13.41 20.62
C SER A 102 -10.26 -13.89 20.76
N TYR A 103 -9.46 -13.16 21.56
CA TYR A 103 -8.05 -13.44 21.86
C TYR A 103 -7.81 -14.84 22.46
N ASP A 104 -8.86 -15.43 23.02
CA ASP A 104 -8.85 -16.62 23.86
C ASP A 104 -9.30 -17.89 23.12
N ILE A 105 -8.95 -18.06 21.84
CA ILE A 105 -9.18 -19.34 21.14
C ILE A 105 -8.52 -20.45 21.97
N ALA A 106 -9.34 -21.35 22.52
CA ALA A 106 -8.91 -22.47 23.37
C ALA A 106 -8.09 -22.10 24.62
N ARG A 107 -8.18 -20.86 25.16
CA ARG A 107 -7.34 -20.39 26.28
C ARG A 107 -7.31 -21.35 27.47
N ASP A 108 -8.48 -21.86 27.87
CA ASP A 108 -8.57 -22.73 29.04
C ASP A 108 -8.04 -24.14 28.77
N TYR A 109 -8.18 -24.66 27.55
CA TYR A 109 -7.54 -25.91 27.11
C TYR A 109 -6.00 -25.78 27.06
N LEU A 110 -5.49 -24.65 26.55
CA LEU A 110 -4.06 -24.36 26.44
C LEU A 110 -3.40 -24.16 27.82
N LYS A 111 -4.10 -23.46 28.73
CA LYS A 111 -3.69 -23.33 30.14
C LYS A 111 -3.58 -24.70 30.81
N GLN A 112 -4.55 -25.60 30.58
CA GLN A 112 -4.51 -26.96 31.14
C GLN A 112 -3.31 -27.76 30.64
N LYS A 113 -2.84 -27.52 29.41
CA LYS A 113 -1.70 -28.23 28.80
C LYS A 113 -0.35 -27.54 28.97
N SER A 114 -0.27 -26.38 29.64
CA SER A 114 0.96 -25.59 29.78
C SER A 114 1.65 -25.26 28.45
N LEU A 115 0.88 -25.13 27.37
CA LEU A 115 1.39 -24.82 26.04
C LEU A 115 1.41 -23.31 25.82
N VAL A 116 2.54 -22.80 25.36
CA VAL A 116 2.68 -21.40 24.92
C VAL A 116 2.28 -21.33 23.45
N ILE A 117 1.30 -20.49 23.12
CA ILE A 117 1.07 -20.12 21.71
C ILE A 117 2.29 -19.30 21.29
N THR A 118 3.18 -19.89 20.48
CA THR A 118 4.11 -19.05 19.71
C THR A 118 3.27 -18.22 18.75
N GLU A 119 3.55 -16.91 18.63
CA GLU A 119 2.82 -15.98 17.76
C GLU A 119 2.73 -16.42 16.28
N GLU A 120 3.47 -17.46 15.91
CA GLU A 120 3.59 -18.07 14.59
C GLU A 120 2.35 -18.87 14.16
N MET A 121 1.42 -19.23 15.06
CA MET A 121 0.20 -20.00 14.70
C MET A 121 -1.03 -19.13 14.43
N ASN A 122 -0.86 -18.01 13.73
CA ASN A 122 -1.96 -17.08 13.46
C ASN A 122 -2.67 -17.38 12.14
N MET A 123 -3.49 -18.43 12.17
CA MET A 123 -4.36 -18.92 11.08
C MET A 123 -5.51 -17.97 10.67
N MET A 124 -5.59 -16.77 11.26
CA MET A 124 -6.64 -15.77 10.96
C MET A 124 -6.46 -15.10 9.59
N ASN A 125 -5.26 -15.19 9.00
CA ASN A 125 -4.94 -14.70 7.67
C ASN A 125 -5.85 -15.33 6.58
N GLU A 126 -6.36 -16.54 6.80
CA GLU A 126 -7.27 -17.20 5.85
C GLU A 126 -8.59 -16.43 5.65
N PHE A 127 -9.08 -15.69 6.65
CA PHE A 127 -10.25 -14.83 6.47
C PHE A 127 -9.97 -13.67 5.51
N TRP A 128 -8.76 -13.10 5.58
CA TRP A 128 -8.31 -12.07 4.64
C TRP A 128 -8.11 -12.66 3.25
N LYS A 129 -7.38 -13.78 3.16
CA LYS A 129 -7.02 -14.44 1.90
C LYS A 129 -8.26 -14.95 1.15
N GLN A 130 -9.11 -15.72 1.82
CA GLN A 130 -10.23 -16.42 1.19
C GLN A 130 -11.53 -15.64 1.16
N LEU A 131 -11.86 -14.90 2.23
CA LEU A 131 -13.15 -14.22 2.35
C LEU A 131 -13.06 -12.72 2.09
N ASP A 132 -11.82 -12.19 2.02
CA ASP A 132 -11.58 -10.76 2.01
C ASP A 132 -12.29 -10.07 3.19
N ALA A 133 -12.25 -10.74 4.35
CA ALA A 133 -12.78 -10.25 5.61
C ALA A 133 -11.61 -9.87 6.51
N ILE A 134 -11.66 -8.67 7.10
CA ILE A 134 -10.56 -8.13 7.89
C ILE A 134 -10.49 -8.87 9.24
N PRO A 135 -9.40 -9.58 9.56
CA PRO A 135 -9.33 -10.41 10.75
C PRO A 135 -8.81 -9.61 11.96
N PHE A 136 -9.69 -9.26 12.89
CA PHE A 136 -9.31 -8.61 14.15
C PHE A 136 -9.15 -9.61 15.27
N ARG A 137 -8.01 -9.58 15.95
CA ARG A 137 -7.81 -10.29 17.22
C ARG A 137 -8.16 -9.34 18.37
N VAL A 138 -9.19 -9.68 19.13
CA VAL A 138 -9.77 -8.78 20.14
C VAL A 138 -9.77 -9.43 21.51
N THR A 139 -9.18 -8.76 22.50
CA THR A 139 -9.30 -9.19 23.89
C THR A 139 -10.72 -8.98 24.39
N THR A 140 -11.38 -10.05 24.83
CA THR A 140 -12.76 -10.02 25.33
C THR A 140 -12.86 -10.64 26.72
N HIS A 141 -13.95 -10.35 27.41
CA HIS A 141 -14.31 -10.97 28.69
C HIS A 141 -15.73 -11.48 28.57
N GLY A 142 -15.97 -12.72 29.01
CA GLY A 142 -17.27 -13.41 28.95
C GLY A 142 -17.12 -14.84 29.44
N GLU A 143 -18.14 -15.36 30.12
CA GLU A 143 -18.12 -16.72 30.67
C GLU A 143 -18.36 -17.76 29.57
N SER A 144 -19.19 -17.43 28.58
CA SER A 144 -19.50 -18.30 27.44
C SER A 144 -18.86 -17.86 26.12
N CYS A 145 -18.74 -18.82 25.21
CA CYS A 145 -18.21 -18.62 23.84
C CYS A 145 -18.99 -17.55 23.06
N ASP A 146 -20.32 -17.54 23.17
CA ASP A 146 -21.19 -16.55 22.52
C ASP A 146 -21.04 -15.13 23.09
N GLU A 147 -20.89 -14.98 24.42
CA GLU A 147 -20.62 -13.68 25.05
C GLU A 147 -19.30 -13.08 24.55
N ARG A 148 -18.26 -13.91 24.42
CA ARG A 148 -16.95 -13.49 23.91
C ARG A 148 -17.01 -13.12 22.43
N ALA A 149 -17.64 -13.95 21.59
CA ALA A 149 -17.86 -13.65 20.18
C ALA A 149 -18.62 -12.32 19.99
N SER A 150 -19.71 -12.13 20.73
CA SER A 150 -20.51 -10.91 20.75
C SER A 150 -19.72 -9.67 21.17
N ALA A 151 -18.91 -9.79 22.23
CA ALA A 151 -18.05 -8.72 22.68
C ALA A 151 -16.94 -8.37 21.67
N ALA A 152 -16.40 -9.37 20.96
CA ALA A 152 -15.35 -9.18 19.96
C ALA A 152 -15.83 -8.29 18.82
N VAL A 153 -16.98 -8.63 18.21
CA VAL A 153 -17.52 -7.86 17.07
C VAL A 153 -17.96 -6.46 17.45
N ARG A 154 -18.61 -6.29 18.61
CA ARG A 154 -19.00 -4.95 19.08
C ARG A 154 -17.80 -4.02 19.24
N LYS A 155 -16.68 -4.52 19.76
CA LYS A 155 -15.43 -3.75 19.86
C LYS A 155 -14.84 -3.46 18.48
N ALA A 156 -14.73 -4.47 17.63
CA ALA A 156 -14.09 -4.33 16.32
C ALA A 156 -14.84 -3.37 15.38
N VAL A 157 -16.17 -3.36 15.40
CA VAL A 157 -16.99 -2.44 14.60
C VAL A 157 -16.71 -0.97 14.96
N MET A 158 -16.39 -0.67 16.22
CA MET A 158 -16.04 0.70 16.65
C MET A 158 -14.74 1.22 16.02
N TRP A 159 -13.88 0.32 15.55
CA TRP A 159 -12.62 0.66 14.89
C TRP A 159 -12.77 0.89 13.39
N LEU A 160 -13.98 0.74 12.85
CA LEU A 160 -14.23 1.00 11.44
C LEU A 160 -14.74 2.42 11.21
N SER A 161 -14.36 2.96 10.06
CA SER A 161 -14.92 4.20 9.50
C SER A 161 -16.22 3.86 8.76
N PRO A 162 -17.31 4.59 9.00
CA PRO A 162 -18.53 4.45 8.22
C PRO A 162 -18.24 4.96 6.80
N ILE A 163 -18.09 4.04 5.86
CA ILE A 163 -17.92 4.33 4.44
C ILE A 163 -19.01 3.55 3.70
N TYR A 164 -19.33 3.97 2.48
CA TYR A 164 -20.26 3.25 1.64
C TYR A 164 -19.61 2.92 0.29
N PRO A 165 -19.79 1.68 -0.22
CA PRO A 165 -20.34 0.50 0.48
C PRO A 165 -19.29 -0.20 1.35
N GLY A 166 -19.73 -0.68 2.52
CA GLY A 166 -18.87 -1.35 3.49
C GLY A 166 -17.98 -0.39 4.29
N ASN A 167 -17.47 -0.87 5.41
CA ASN A 167 -16.63 -0.05 6.30
C ASN A 167 -15.15 -0.45 6.19
N LEU A 168 -14.27 0.54 6.21
CA LEU A 168 -12.81 0.34 6.24
C LEU A 168 -12.26 0.56 7.65
N PRO A 169 -11.18 -0.12 8.04
CA PRO A 169 -10.52 0.16 9.31
C PRO A 169 -10.07 1.62 9.36
N ARG A 170 -10.31 2.29 10.49
CA ARG A 170 -9.76 3.64 10.74
C ARG A 170 -8.24 3.57 10.72
N ILE A 171 -7.60 4.64 10.30
CA ILE A 171 -6.16 4.74 10.50
C ILE A 171 -5.92 5.13 11.95
N SER A 172 -5.20 4.26 12.65
CA SER A 172 -4.86 4.48 14.05
C SER A 172 -3.54 5.21 14.15
N VAL A 173 -3.59 6.44 14.67
CA VAL A 173 -2.43 7.25 15.02
C VAL A 173 -2.46 7.43 16.54
N GLY A 174 -1.54 6.75 17.20
CA GLY A 174 -1.47 6.67 18.66
C GLY A 174 -0.72 7.83 19.30
N TYR A 175 -0.25 7.57 20.53
CA TYR A 175 0.55 8.53 21.28
C TYR A 175 1.82 8.94 20.50
N ARG A 176 2.22 10.22 20.61
CA ARG A 176 3.32 10.85 19.85
C ARG A 176 3.19 10.80 18.33
N HIS A 177 1.97 10.63 17.85
CA HIS A 177 1.70 10.48 16.43
C HIS A 177 2.42 9.26 15.81
N GLU A 178 2.59 8.18 16.58
CA GLU A 178 3.02 6.90 16.04
C GLU A 178 1.88 6.26 15.24
N VAL A 179 2.16 5.77 14.03
CA VAL A 179 1.19 4.99 13.26
C VAL A 179 1.12 3.59 13.82
N GLU A 180 -0.06 3.24 14.31
CA GLU A 180 -0.36 1.91 14.81
C GLU A 180 -0.76 1.00 13.64
N VAL A 181 0.22 0.64 12.81
CA VAL A 181 0.03 -0.27 11.67
C VAL A 181 -0.73 -1.51 12.10
N ASP A 182 -1.76 -1.86 11.34
CA ASP A 182 -2.70 -2.96 11.65
C ASP A 182 -3.39 -2.85 13.01
N PHE A 183 -3.76 -1.65 13.44
CA PHE A 183 -4.29 -1.37 14.78
C PHE A 183 -3.35 -1.87 15.88
N ASN A 184 -2.07 -1.54 15.73
CA ASN A 184 -1.00 -2.00 16.59
C ASN A 184 -0.94 -3.54 16.62
N SER A 185 -0.89 -4.16 15.44
CA SER A 185 -0.86 -5.61 15.24
C SER A 185 -2.10 -6.38 15.72
N GLN A 186 -3.24 -5.71 15.94
CA GLN A 186 -4.52 -6.38 16.24
C GLN A 186 -5.16 -6.97 14.98
N ILE A 187 -4.94 -6.36 13.81
CA ILE A 187 -5.36 -6.95 12.54
C ILE A 187 -4.30 -7.97 12.10
N LYS A 188 -4.75 -9.17 11.72
CA LYS A 188 -3.91 -10.33 11.43
C LYS A 188 -4.07 -10.79 9.98
N MET A 189 -3.82 -9.89 9.02
CA MET A 189 -4.10 -10.14 7.60
C MET A 189 -3.18 -11.20 6.98
N VAL A 190 -1.91 -11.21 7.39
CA VAL A 190 -0.84 -12.02 6.80
C VAL A 190 0.10 -12.53 7.89
N ASN A 191 0.83 -13.59 7.60
CA ASN A 191 1.89 -14.13 8.46
C ASN A 191 3.26 -14.15 7.74
N LEU A 192 4.32 -14.47 8.50
CA LEU A 192 5.69 -14.48 7.97
C LEU A 192 5.91 -15.58 6.92
N TRP A 193 5.22 -16.71 7.03
CA TRP A 193 5.31 -17.81 6.06
C TRP A 193 4.75 -17.43 4.69
N GLU A 194 3.65 -16.67 4.64
CA GLU A 194 3.10 -16.19 3.36
C GLU A 194 4.06 -15.24 2.64
N TYR A 195 4.84 -14.43 3.36
CA TYR A 195 5.93 -13.65 2.75
C TYR A 195 7.10 -14.50 2.27
N LYS A 196 7.36 -15.64 2.92
CA LYS A 196 8.34 -16.60 2.41
C LYS A 196 7.90 -17.17 1.06
N GLU A 197 6.61 -17.44 0.90
CA GLU A 197 6.04 -17.97 -0.36
C GLU A 197 6.07 -16.96 -1.52
N THR A 198 6.32 -15.66 -1.26
CA THR A 198 6.38 -14.62 -2.31
C THR A 198 7.78 -14.41 -2.88
N VAL A 199 8.80 -15.10 -2.35
CA VAL A 199 10.20 -14.95 -2.78
C VAL A 199 10.88 -16.31 -2.92
N CYS A 200 12.02 -16.36 -3.63
CA CYS A 200 12.84 -17.57 -3.66
C CYS A 200 13.53 -17.88 -2.31
N ASP A 201 13.95 -19.14 -2.12
CA ASP A 201 14.57 -19.60 -0.87
C ASP A 201 15.86 -18.84 -0.53
N GLU A 202 16.66 -18.48 -1.54
CA GLU A 202 17.89 -17.70 -1.36
C GLU A 202 17.59 -16.28 -0.84
N THR A 203 16.54 -15.63 -1.35
CA THR A 203 16.08 -14.32 -0.85
C THR A 203 15.68 -14.45 0.61
N TRP A 204 14.95 -15.50 0.97
CA TRP A 204 14.52 -15.74 2.35
C TRP A 204 15.68 -16.04 3.30
N ARG A 205 16.70 -16.79 2.84
CA ARG A 205 17.93 -17.06 3.60
C ARG A 205 18.61 -15.75 3.99
N VAL A 206 18.91 -14.89 3.01
CA VAL A 206 19.60 -13.61 3.24
C VAL A 206 18.77 -12.69 4.12
N PHE A 207 17.45 -12.61 3.90
CA PHE A 207 16.55 -11.85 4.76
C PHE A 207 16.64 -12.32 6.22
N THR A 208 16.61 -13.63 6.46
CA THR A 208 16.68 -14.21 7.80
C THR A 208 18.01 -13.89 8.48
N GLU A 209 19.12 -13.95 7.75
CA GLU A 209 20.45 -13.55 8.25
C GLU A 209 20.48 -12.08 8.69
N MET A 210 19.97 -11.16 7.86
CA MET A 210 19.88 -9.73 8.20
C MET A 210 19.02 -9.46 9.43
N VAL A 211 17.88 -10.14 9.56
CA VAL A 211 16.99 -9.98 10.72
C VAL A 211 17.65 -10.47 12.01
N ASN A 212 18.37 -11.59 11.94
CA ASN A 212 19.10 -12.11 13.10
C ASN A 212 20.21 -11.14 13.52
N GLU A 213 21.02 -10.64 12.58
CA GLU A 213 22.05 -9.63 12.84
C GLU A 213 21.45 -8.36 13.47
N PHE A 214 20.31 -7.90 12.96
CA PHE A 214 19.60 -6.73 13.48
C PHE A 214 19.15 -6.92 14.94
N LYS A 215 18.57 -8.09 15.25
CA LYS A 215 18.10 -8.44 16.60
C LYS A 215 19.25 -8.61 17.58
N GLU A 216 20.37 -9.21 17.17
CA GLU A 216 21.56 -9.37 18.00
C GLU A 216 22.13 -8.01 18.43
N LYS A 217 22.11 -7.02 17.53
CA LYS A 217 22.49 -5.64 17.81
C LYS A 217 21.46 -4.85 18.62
N LYS A 218 20.24 -5.39 18.80
CA LYS A 218 19.12 -4.73 19.51
C LYS A 218 18.80 -3.33 18.98
N LEU A 219 18.88 -3.20 17.65
CA LEU A 219 18.66 -1.91 16.99
C LEU A 219 17.20 -1.50 17.05
N ARG A 220 16.97 -0.19 17.18
CA ARG A 220 15.67 0.46 17.09
C ARG A 220 15.68 1.50 15.99
N VAL A 221 14.75 1.38 15.05
CA VAL A 221 14.69 2.27 13.87
C VAL A 221 13.33 2.95 13.74
N SER A 222 13.34 4.20 13.26
CA SER A 222 12.13 5.02 13.15
C SER A 222 12.00 5.69 11.79
N PHE A 223 10.86 5.53 11.14
CA PHE A 223 10.46 6.27 9.94
C PHE A 223 9.65 7.52 10.31
N PHE A 224 9.88 8.62 9.59
CA PHE A 224 9.10 9.86 9.72
C PHE A 224 8.60 10.31 8.35
N ASN A 225 7.31 10.59 8.24
CA ASN A 225 6.72 11.20 7.04
C ASN A 225 5.57 12.19 7.41
N SER A 226 4.90 12.75 6.39
CA SER A 226 3.85 13.75 6.59
C SER A 226 2.44 13.18 6.83
N THR A 227 2.14 11.96 6.36
CA THR A 227 0.78 11.41 6.38
C THR A 227 0.76 9.90 6.59
N PRO A 228 -0.17 9.37 7.42
CA PRO A 228 -0.35 7.93 7.61
C PRO A 228 -1.27 7.29 6.55
N GLN A 229 -1.86 8.12 5.66
CA GLN A 229 -2.81 7.70 4.62
C GLN A 229 -2.55 8.43 3.31
N GLY A 230 -2.81 7.74 2.20
CA GLY A 230 -2.77 8.36 0.86
C GLY A 230 -1.35 8.52 0.35
N GLY A 231 -1.24 8.56 -0.98
CA GLY A 231 0.04 8.58 -1.68
C GLY A 231 0.81 7.25 -1.63
N GLY A 232 1.83 7.13 -2.47
CA GLY A 232 2.64 5.90 -2.57
C GLY A 232 3.46 5.60 -1.30
N VAL A 233 3.91 6.63 -0.58
CA VAL A 233 4.76 6.47 0.62
C VAL A 233 4.01 5.78 1.76
N ALA A 234 2.81 6.25 2.10
CA ALA A 234 2.04 5.68 3.20
C ALA A 234 1.66 4.22 2.91
N LEU A 235 1.23 3.91 1.68
CA LEU A 235 0.91 2.55 1.25
C LEU A 235 2.11 1.61 1.44
N MET A 236 3.28 2.01 0.95
CA MET A 236 4.51 1.24 1.10
C MET A 236 4.93 1.08 2.58
N ARG A 237 4.77 2.12 3.40
CA ARG A 237 5.15 2.08 4.82
C ARG A 237 4.26 1.14 5.65
N HIS A 238 2.95 1.06 5.37
CA HIS A 238 2.07 0.07 6.02
C HIS A 238 2.58 -1.35 5.78
N ALA A 239 2.93 -1.69 4.54
CA ALA A 239 3.44 -3.02 4.17
C ALA A 239 4.79 -3.34 4.82
N ILE A 240 5.78 -2.45 4.68
CA ILE A 240 7.14 -2.64 5.21
C ILE A 240 7.12 -2.78 6.73
N VAL A 241 6.42 -1.88 7.43
CA VAL A 241 6.37 -1.90 8.90
C VAL A 241 5.64 -3.16 9.39
N ARG A 242 4.55 -3.57 8.73
CA ARG A 242 3.87 -4.84 9.02
C ARG A 242 4.82 -6.03 8.89
N PHE A 243 5.49 -6.16 7.76
CA PHE A 243 6.40 -7.28 7.49
C PHE A 243 7.57 -7.33 8.47
N LEU A 244 8.24 -6.20 8.70
CA LEU A 244 9.37 -6.11 9.63
C LEU A 244 8.94 -6.42 11.07
N ARG A 245 7.76 -5.94 11.53
CA ARG A 245 7.22 -6.29 12.85
C ARG A 245 6.91 -7.78 12.98
N LEU A 246 6.33 -8.40 11.94
CA LEU A 246 6.11 -9.85 11.90
C LEU A 246 7.43 -10.63 12.00
N ALA A 247 8.52 -10.09 11.44
CA ALA A 247 9.85 -10.66 11.55
C ALA A 247 10.53 -10.34 12.91
N GLY A 248 9.90 -9.59 13.81
CA GLY A 248 10.44 -9.22 15.12
C GLY A 248 11.49 -8.11 15.09
N VAL A 249 11.48 -7.26 14.05
CA VAL A 249 12.34 -6.08 13.94
C VAL A 249 11.69 -4.92 14.70
N GLU A 250 12.46 -4.23 15.55
CA GLU A 250 11.98 -3.08 16.33
C GLU A 250 11.92 -1.81 15.46
N VAL A 251 10.82 -1.72 14.70
CA VAL A 251 10.54 -0.64 13.76
C VAL A 251 9.32 0.19 14.17
N HIS A 252 9.49 1.51 14.08
CA HIS A 252 8.46 2.50 14.39
C HIS A 252 8.23 3.45 13.21
N TRP A 253 7.03 4.04 13.16
CA TRP A 253 6.67 5.01 12.13
C TRP A 253 5.89 6.16 12.76
N TYR A 254 6.39 7.38 12.60
CA TYR A 254 5.81 8.60 13.14
C TYR A 254 5.37 9.53 12.02
N VAL A 255 4.25 10.24 12.24
CA VAL A 255 3.73 11.22 11.28
C VAL A 255 3.61 12.60 11.91
N ALA A 256 3.94 13.63 11.14
CA ALA A 256 3.74 14.99 11.61
C ALA A 256 2.26 15.32 11.79
N ARG A 257 1.96 16.23 12.72
CA ARG A 257 0.60 16.72 12.95
C ARG A 257 0.10 17.46 11.70
N PRO A 258 -1.08 17.12 11.16
CA PRO A 258 -1.60 17.77 9.97
C PRO A 258 -1.87 19.25 10.23
N LYS A 259 -1.40 20.10 9.30
CA LYS A 259 -1.65 21.55 9.30
C LYS A 259 -1.90 22.00 7.84
N PRO A 260 -3.14 22.38 7.47
CA PRO A 260 -3.51 22.69 6.08
C PRO A 260 -2.59 23.71 5.39
N GLU A 261 -2.20 24.77 6.10
CA GLU A 261 -1.29 25.81 5.58
C GLU A 261 0.08 25.23 5.19
N VAL A 262 0.61 24.27 5.95
CA VAL A 262 1.90 23.62 5.66
C VAL A 262 1.76 22.63 4.52
N PHE A 263 0.62 21.93 4.42
CA PHE A 263 0.34 21.04 3.29
C PHE A 263 0.22 21.81 1.97
N ASP A 264 -0.38 23.00 1.97
CA ASP A 264 -0.39 23.87 0.78
C ASP A 264 1.04 24.28 0.37
N ILE A 265 1.87 24.72 1.32
CA ILE A 265 3.28 25.06 1.06
C ILE A 265 4.04 23.85 0.50
N THR A 266 3.94 22.70 1.16
CA THR A 266 4.71 21.50 0.77
C THR A 266 4.23 20.89 -0.55
N LYS A 267 2.95 20.96 -0.90
CA LYS A 267 2.45 20.49 -2.21
C LYS A 267 2.76 21.50 -3.32
N ARG A 268 2.33 22.76 -3.17
CA ARG A 268 2.42 23.75 -4.26
C ARG A 268 3.79 24.36 -4.43
N LYS A 269 4.51 24.61 -3.34
CA LYS A 269 5.79 25.34 -3.35
C LYS A 269 7.02 24.44 -3.17
N PHE A 270 6.87 23.23 -2.63
CA PHE A 270 7.93 22.21 -2.65
C PHE A 270 7.72 21.22 -3.80
N HIS A 271 6.73 20.33 -3.68
CA HIS A 271 6.56 19.21 -4.61
C HIS A 271 6.38 19.66 -6.06
N ASN A 272 5.39 20.51 -6.35
CA ASN A 272 5.10 20.95 -7.73
C ASN A 272 6.24 21.80 -8.32
N VAL A 273 6.88 22.65 -7.51
CA VAL A 273 8.03 23.46 -7.94
C VAL A 273 9.22 22.57 -8.27
N LEU A 274 9.62 21.66 -7.37
CA LEU A 274 10.77 20.77 -7.55
C LEU A 274 10.61 19.81 -8.74
N GLN A 275 9.37 19.39 -9.04
CA GLN A 275 9.05 18.58 -10.22
C GLN A 275 8.95 19.40 -11.52
N GLY A 276 8.91 20.74 -11.42
CA GLY A 276 8.79 21.63 -12.57
C GLY A 276 7.37 21.66 -13.19
N VAL A 277 6.34 21.38 -12.39
CA VAL A 277 4.92 21.44 -12.79
C VAL A 277 4.17 22.64 -12.20
N ALA A 278 4.82 23.42 -11.35
CA ALA A 278 4.27 24.66 -10.83
C ALA A 278 4.37 25.81 -11.86
N PRO A 279 3.43 26.78 -11.84
CA PRO A 279 3.55 28.01 -12.61
C PRO A 279 4.86 28.76 -12.30
N PRO A 280 5.50 29.43 -13.29
CA PRO A 280 6.80 30.10 -13.11
C PRO A 280 6.83 31.24 -12.07
N ASP A 281 5.66 31.77 -11.69
CA ASP A 281 5.48 32.84 -10.71
C ASP A 281 5.28 32.33 -9.27
N VAL A 282 5.28 31.01 -9.06
CA VAL A 282 5.16 30.39 -7.72
C VAL A 282 6.55 30.28 -7.09
N TYR A 283 6.79 31.10 -6.05
CA TYR A 283 8.03 31.10 -5.27
C TYR A 283 7.79 30.80 -3.79
N LEU A 284 8.83 30.27 -3.15
CA LEU A 284 8.87 30.09 -1.70
C LEU A 284 9.25 31.40 -1.01
N THR A 285 8.32 31.99 -0.27
CA THR A 285 8.53 33.27 0.44
C THR A 285 9.15 33.06 1.82
N GLU A 286 9.70 34.12 2.43
CA GLU A 286 10.23 34.07 3.80
C GLU A 286 9.15 33.70 4.84
N THR A 287 7.90 34.15 4.62
CA THR A 287 6.78 33.76 5.48
C THR A 287 6.50 32.27 5.39
N ASP A 288 6.53 31.68 4.19
CA ASP A 288 6.35 30.23 4.01
C ASP A 288 7.45 29.44 4.72
N LYS A 289 8.70 29.89 4.58
CA LYS A 289 9.87 29.28 5.24
C LYS A 289 9.71 29.27 6.76
N GLN A 290 9.30 30.40 7.34
CA GLN A 290 9.09 30.51 8.78
C GLN A 290 7.94 29.61 9.27
N ILE A 291 6.81 29.57 8.54
CA ILE A 291 5.68 28.69 8.87
C ILE A 291 6.11 27.23 8.90
N PHE A 292 6.92 26.79 7.93
CA PHE A 292 7.46 25.43 7.87
C PHE A 292 8.41 25.12 9.05
N ILE A 293 9.31 26.05 9.37
CA ILE A 293 10.26 25.90 10.48
C ILE A 293 9.51 25.82 11.81
N ASP A 294 8.57 26.73 12.05
CA ASP A 294 7.79 26.77 13.30
C ASP A 294 6.98 25.50 13.50
N TRP A 295 6.34 25.00 12.44
CA TRP A 295 5.61 23.75 12.49
C TRP A 295 6.52 22.54 12.75
N SER A 296 7.70 22.48 12.11
CA SER A 296 8.69 21.42 12.36
C SER A 296 9.17 21.43 13.81
N ASN A 297 9.45 22.61 14.35
CA ASN A 297 9.84 22.83 15.74
C ASN A 297 8.72 22.42 16.72
N GLU A 298 7.46 22.77 16.44
CA GLU A 298 6.33 22.38 17.28
C GLU A 298 6.19 20.86 17.35
N ASN A 299 6.26 20.18 16.20
CA ASN A 299 6.15 18.72 16.15
C ASN A 299 7.26 18.04 16.95
N ALA A 300 8.52 18.43 16.73
CA ALA A 300 9.66 17.87 17.45
C ALA A 300 9.52 18.06 18.98
N LYS A 301 9.30 19.30 19.43
CA LYS A 301 9.20 19.63 20.86
C LYS A 301 8.02 18.99 21.55
N ARG A 302 6.88 18.90 20.88
CA ARG A 302 5.63 18.43 21.49
C ARG A 302 5.51 16.92 21.52
N PHE A 303 6.04 16.22 20.52
CA PHE A 303 5.78 14.80 20.33
C PHE A 303 7.02 13.93 20.39
N TRP A 304 8.21 14.45 20.07
CA TRP A 304 9.35 13.57 19.74
C TRP A 304 10.63 13.76 20.56
N LEU A 305 10.79 14.88 21.27
CA LEU A 305 12.02 15.22 22.01
C LEU A 305 12.06 14.82 23.49
N ASP A 306 10.96 14.33 24.05
CA ASP A 306 10.96 13.83 25.43
C ASP A 306 11.93 12.62 25.59
N ASP A 307 12.29 12.27 26.83
CA ASP A 307 13.31 11.25 27.10
C ASP A 307 12.96 9.84 26.61
N LYS A 308 11.68 9.57 26.39
CA LYS A 308 11.19 8.31 25.82
C LYS A 308 10.83 8.47 24.34
N GLY A 309 11.00 9.67 23.77
CA GLY A 309 10.62 10.05 22.42
C GLY A 309 11.53 9.42 21.37
N PRO A 310 11.05 9.26 20.12
CA PRO A 310 11.78 8.56 19.08
C PRO A 310 13.10 9.21 18.68
N ILE A 311 13.27 10.53 18.83
CA ILE A 311 14.53 11.19 18.47
C ILE A 311 15.69 10.68 19.33
N LYS A 312 15.49 10.57 20.64
CA LYS A 312 16.54 10.14 21.59
C LYS A 312 16.71 8.62 21.69
N ASN A 313 15.74 7.85 21.19
CA ASN A 313 15.67 6.41 21.40
C ASN A 313 15.72 5.60 20.11
N SER A 314 16.19 6.17 19.00
CA SER A 314 16.40 5.44 17.74
C SER A 314 17.87 5.45 17.37
N ASP A 315 18.38 4.30 16.93
CA ASP A 315 19.74 4.17 16.40
C ASP A 315 19.82 4.73 14.97
N VAL A 316 18.75 4.54 14.20
CA VAL A 316 18.60 5.08 12.84
C VAL A 316 17.23 5.74 12.68
N ILE A 317 17.23 6.95 12.14
CA ILE A 317 16.02 7.70 11.78
C ILE A 317 15.98 7.91 10.26
N VAL A 318 14.87 7.54 9.65
CA VAL A 318 14.59 7.75 8.23
C VAL A 318 13.59 8.89 8.07
N ILE A 319 13.94 9.87 7.25
CA ILE A 319 13.12 11.03 6.91
C ILE A 319 12.62 10.86 5.48
N ASP A 320 11.31 10.61 5.31
CA ASP A 320 10.67 10.50 4.01
C ASP A 320 10.22 11.88 3.50
N ASP A 321 10.78 12.26 2.35
CA ASP A 321 10.50 13.47 1.57
C ASP A 321 10.77 14.82 2.30
N PRO A 322 10.81 15.94 1.55
CA PRO A 322 11.08 17.27 2.11
C PRO A 322 10.11 17.74 3.21
N GLN A 323 8.88 17.20 3.25
CA GLN A 323 7.79 17.64 4.13
C GLN A 323 8.17 17.60 5.61
N VAL A 324 9.06 16.69 6.01
CA VAL A 324 9.47 16.51 7.41
C VAL A 324 10.97 16.74 7.64
N CYS A 325 11.71 17.23 6.63
CA CYS A 325 13.16 17.43 6.76
C CYS A 325 13.56 18.46 7.82
N GLY A 326 12.65 19.37 8.21
CA GLY A 326 12.89 20.39 9.24
C GLY A 326 13.18 19.82 10.64
N ILE A 327 13.01 18.52 10.86
CA ILE A 327 13.34 17.87 12.14
C ILE A 327 14.82 17.43 12.25
N ILE A 328 15.54 17.36 11.13
CA ILE A 328 16.94 16.90 11.10
C ILE A 328 17.84 17.68 12.07
N PRO A 329 17.76 19.03 12.17
CA PRO A 329 18.54 19.77 13.16
C PRO A 329 18.28 19.34 14.61
N HIS A 330 17.02 19.02 14.97
CA HIS A 330 16.67 18.54 16.31
C HIS A 330 17.28 17.18 16.61
N ILE A 331 17.37 16.30 15.60
CA ILE A 331 18.03 14.99 15.75
C ILE A 331 19.51 15.20 16.01
N ARG A 332 20.19 16.05 15.23
CA ARG A 332 21.62 16.33 15.42
C ARG A 332 21.93 16.99 16.76
N GLU A 333 21.06 17.88 17.22
CA GLU A 333 21.23 18.57 18.51
C GLU A 333 21.02 17.62 19.70
N HIS A 334 19.96 16.80 19.67
CA HIS A 334 19.51 16.06 20.84
C HIS A 334 19.88 14.57 20.84
N ALA A 335 20.30 14.03 19.70
CA ALA A 335 20.70 12.64 19.50
C ALA A 335 21.85 12.54 18.48
N PRO A 336 23.04 13.10 18.79
CA PRO A 336 24.14 13.23 17.82
C PRO A 336 24.66 11.89 17.27
N ASN A 337 24.50 10.81 18.02
CA ASN A 337 24.94 9.46 17.63
C ASN A 337 23.94 8.75 16.70
N THR A 338 22.68 9.22 16.62
CA THR A 338 21.66 8.65 15.75
C THR A 338 22.01 8.87 14.30
N LYS A 339 21.93 7.81 13.50
CA LYS A 339 22.17 7.86 12.06
C LYS A 339 20.92 8.34 11.34
N ILE A 340 21.09 9.18 10.33
CA ILE A 340 19.99 9.85 9.62
C ILE A 340 20.02 9.45 8.15
N ILE A 341 18.93 8.87 7.67
CA ILE A 341 18.72 8.59 6.25
C ILE A 341 17.67 9.56 5.73
N PHE A 342 18.00 10.35 4.71
CA PHE A 342 17.00 11.12 3.97
C PHE A 342 16.57 10.35 2.73
N ARG A 343 15.27 10.08 2.60
CA ARG A 343 14.68 9.36 1.47
C ARG A 343 13.83 10.30 0.63
N SER A 344 14.21 10.50 -0.63
CA SER A 344 13.41 11.25 -1.61
C SER A 344 12.63 10.31 -2.53
N HIS A 345 11.32 10.52 -2.61
CA HIS A 345 10.38 9.78 -3.48
C HIS A 345 9.92 10.61 -4.70
N ILE A 346 10.33 11.88 -4.79
CA ILE A 346 9.91 12.80 -5.86
C ILE A 346 11.00 13.00 -6.91
N GLU A 347 10.59 13.32 -8.13
CA GLU A 347 11.50 13.90 -9.13
C GLU A 347 11.94 15.30 -8.67
N ILE A 348 13.23 15.47 -8.42
CA ILE A 348 13.84 16.79 -8.21
C ILE A 348 14.53 17.17 -9.52
N ARG A 349 14.05 18.21 -10.20
CA ARG A 349 14.63 18.72 -11.46
C ARG A 349 15.99 19.38 -11.23
N ALA A 350 17.01 18.55 -11.08
CA ALA A 350 18.40 18.95 -10.85
C ALA A 350 18.95 19.83 -11.98
N ASP A 351 18.48 19.60 -13.21
CA ASP A 351 18.75 20.43 -14.38
C ASP A 351 18.23 21.86 -14.20
N LEU A 352 16.98 22.05 -13.76
CA LEU A 352 16.41 23.38 -13.55
C LEU A 352 17.08 24.13 -12.39
N ILE A 353 17.49 23.42 -11.33
CA ILE A 353 18.26 24.01 -10.23
C ILE A 353 19.60 24.56 -10.73
N LYS A 354 20.24 23.87 -11.67
CA LYS A 354 21.52 24.25 -12.26
C LYS A 354 21.40 25.37 -13.29
N GLU A 355 20.41 25.27 -14.19
CA GLU A 355 20.21 26.23 -15.27
C GLU A 355 19.67 27.59 -14.77
N TYR A 356 18.87 27.58 -13.70
CA TYR A 356 18.27 28.77 -13.11
C TYR A 356 18.56 28.87 -11.60
N PRO A 357 19.76 29.31 -11.19
CA PRO A 357 20.16 29.37 -9.78
C PRO A 357 19.32 30.32 -8.90
N GLU A 358 18.69 31.32 -9.50
CA GLU A 358 17.75 32.25 -8.85
C GLU A 358 16.27 31.88 -9.13
N GLY A 359 16.05 30.73 -9.78
CA GLY A 359 14.73 30.23 -10.12
C GLY A 359 14.01 29.60 -8.92
N PRO A 360 12.71 29.33 -9.06
CA PRO A 360 11.90 28.82 -7.96
C PRO A 360 12.39 27.45 -7.47
N GLN A 361 12.88 26.57 -8.36
CA GLN A 361 13.47 25.28 -8.00
C GLN A 361 14.70 25.43 -7.12
N ALA A 362 15.62 26.31 -7.50
CA ALA A 362 16.87 26.54 -6.78
C ALA A 362 16.60 27.18 -5.40
N ILE A 363 15.72 28.18 -5.32
CA ILE A 363 15.32 28.81 -4.06
C ILE A 363 14.73 27.77 -3.09
N THR A 364 13.78 26.96 -3.57
CA THR A 364 13.14 25.91 -2.77
C THR A 364 14.15 24.85 -2.35
N TRP A 365 14.97 24.35 -3.27
CA TRP A 365 15.96 23.32 -2.95
C TRP A 365 17.02 23.82 -1.97
N ASN A 366 17.55 25.03 -2.16
CA ASN A 366 18.55 25.61 -1.26
C ASN A 366 18.02 25.79 0.16
N PHE A 367 16.74 26.17 0.30
CA PHE A 367 16.09 26.21 1.61
C PHE A 367 16.05 24.84 2.29
N LEU A 368 15.61 23.81 1.55
CA LEU A 368 15.50 22.44 2.07
C LEU A 368 16.87 21.79 2.35
N TRP A 369 17.85 22.08 1.49
CA TRP A 369 19.22 21.60 1.61
C TRP A 369 19.88 22.01 2.92
N ASN A 370 19.52 23.18 3.47
CA ASN A 370 19.98 23.61 4.79
C ASN A 370 19.69 22.59 5.90
N PHE A 371 18.64 21.78 5.75
CA PHE A 371 18.31 20.70 6.67
C PHE A 371 18.88 19.37 6.19
N ILE A 372 18.67 19.03 4.91
CA ILE A 372 18.97 17.71 4.33
C ILE A 372 20.48 17.41 4.34
N GLN A 373 21.34 18.42 4.18
CA GLN A 373 22.79 18.23 4.20
C GLN A 373 23.33 17.60 5.49
N HIS A 374 22.56 17.63 6.57
CA HIS A 374 22.91 17.03 7.84
C HIS A 374 22.53 15.55 7.95
N ALA A 375 21.91 14.94 6.94
CA ALA A 375 21.69 13.49 6.88
C ALA A 375 23.00 12.72 6.59
N ASP A 376 23.10 11.44 6.93
CA ASP A 376 24.28 10.61 6.63
C ASP A 376 24.20 9.98 5.23
N VAL A 377 22.98 9.61 4.81
CA VAL A 377 22.70 8.94 3.53
C VAL A 377 21.55 9.63 2.81
N PHE A 378 21.71 9.82 1.50
CA PHE A 378 20.66 10.28 0.60
C PHE A 378 20.16 9.10 -0.25
N VAL A 379 18.90 8.70 -0.08
CA VAL A 379 18.29 7.60 -0.83
C VAL A 379 17.37 8.17 -1.88
N ALA A 380 17.60 7.83 -3.15
CA ALA A 380 16.78 8.26 -4.28
C ALA A 380 16.18 7.06 -5.03
N HIS A 381 15.18 7.30 -5.87
CA HIS A 381 14.82 6.31 -6.89
C HIS A 381 16.00 6.08 -7.84
N PRO A 382 16.10 4.89 -8.49
CA PRO A 382 17.17 4.53 -9.41
C PRO A 382 17.12 5.30 -10.76
N ILE A 383 17.02 6.63 -10.69
CA ILE A 383 16.89 7.56 -11.81
C ILE A 383 17.90 8.68 -11.59
N LYS A 384 18.88 8.80 -12.48
CA LYS A 384 20.04 9.69 -12.29
C LYS A 384 19.65 11.16 -12.09
N ASN A 385 18.61 11.63 -12.79
CA ASN A 385 18.21 13.04 -12.79
C ASN A 385 17.53 13.50 -11.50
N PHE A 386 17.23 12.61 -10.55
CA PHE A 386 16.50 12.95 -9.32
C PHE A 386 17.41 13.45 -8.19
N VAL A 387 18.72 13.44 -8.41
CA VAL A 387 19.71 13.79 -7.39
C VAL A 387 20.39 15.10 -7.78
N PRO A 388 20.15 16.20 -7.06
CA PRO A 388 20.84 17.47 -7.30
C PRO A 388 22.36 17.34 -7.16
N GLU A 389 23.12 18.08 -7.98
CA GLU A 389 24.60 17.97 -8.04
C GLU A 389 25.31 18.31 -6.71
N VAL A 390 24.66 19.10 -5.85
CA VAL A 390 25.18 19.43 -4.51
C VAL A 390 25.22 18.23 -3.58
N VAL A 391 24.41 17.19 -3.84
CA VAL A 391 24.38 15.96 -3.05
C VAL A 391 25.60 15.10 -3.42
N PRO A 392 26.54 14.85 -2.50
CA PRO A 392 27.74 14.11 -2.83
C PRO A 392 27.42 12.67 -3.21
N THR A 393 27.85 12.24 -4.41
CA THR A 393 27.57 10.90 -4.94
C THR A 393 28.01 9.77 -4.01
N ARG A 394 29.07 9.99 -3.22
CA ARG A 394 29.56 9.06 -2.20
C ARG A 394 28.52 8.76 -1.10
N ASN A 395 27.56 9.64 -0.86
CA ASN A 395 26.50 9.48 0.14
C ASN A 395 25.16 9.04 -0.46
N VAL A 396 25.10 8.82 -1.78
CA VAL A 396 23.85 8.51 -2.48
C VAL A 396 23.73 7.02 -2.71
N VAL A 397 22.57 6.46 -2.37
CA VAL A 397 22.18 5.09 -2.75
C VAL A 397 20.83 5.09 -3.47
N LEU A 398 20.60 4.08 -4.29
CA LEU A 398 19.40 3.97 -5.12
C LEU A 398 18.50 2.85 -4.61
N LEU A 399 17.22 3.16 -4.40
CA LEU A 399 16.20 2.23 -3.91
C LEU A 399 14.88 2.50 -4.65
N PRO A 400 14.33 1.55 -5.42
CA PRO A 400 13.00 1.68 -6.01
C PRO A 400 11.88 1.75 -4.94
N ALA A 401 10.68 2.17 -5.33
CA ALA A 401 9.51 1.95 -4.48
C ALA A 401 9.07 0.48 -4.56
N ALA A 402 8.20 0.08 -3.65
CA ALA A 402 7.64 -1.27 -3.63
C ALA A 402 6.13 -1.26 -3.37
N THR A 403 5.48 -2.33 -3.83
CA THR A 403 4.11 -2.69 -3.50
C THR A 403 4.09 -4.03 -2.76
N ASP A 404 2.97 -4.41 -2.15
CA ASP A 404 2.89 -5.65 -1.37
C ASP A 404 2.02 -6.68 -2.08
N PRO A 405 2.52 -7.89 -2.39
CA PRO A 405 1.73 -8.90 -3.10
C PRO A 405 0.56 -9.47 -2.27
N LEU A 406 0.53 -9.26 -0.95
CA LEU A 406 -0.43 -9.86 -0.02
C LEU A 406 -1.46 -8.86 0.53
N ASP A 407 -1.29 -7.57 0.26
CA ASP A 407 -2.20 -6.51 0.71
C ASP A 407 -3.46 -6.37 -0.18
N GLY A 408 -4.29 -5.36 0.13
CA GLY A 408 -5.55 -5.15 -0.58
C GLY A 408 -5.38 -4.78 -2.05
N LEU A 409 -4.22 -4.27 -2.46
CA LEU A 409 -3.96 -3.83 -3.82
C LEU A 409 -3.61 -5.00 -4.75
N ASN A 410 -3.01 -6.07 -4.22
CA ASN A 410 -2.45 -7.13 -5.06
C ASN A 410 -2.89 -8.55 -4.72
N LYS A 411 -3.46 -8.79 -3.53
CA LYS A 411 -3.90 -10.14 -3.16
C LYS A 411 -4.83 -10.72 -4.22
N GLN A 412 -4.81 -12.04 -4.36
CA GLN A 412 -5.76 -12.72 -5.22
C GLN A 412 -7.20 -12.51 -4.74
N LEU A 413 -8.11 -12.34 -5.69
CA LEU A 413 -9.55 -12.23 -5.45
C LEU A 413 -10.23 -13.48 -6.00
N ASN A 414 -11.09 -14.09 -5.18
CA ASN A 414 -12.02 -15.11 -5.67
C ASN A 414 -13.17 -14.46 -6.46
N ASP A 415 -13.93 -15.27 -7.20
CA ASP A 415 -14.96 -14.75 -8.10
C ASP A 415 -16.11 -14.06 -7.37
N TRP A 416 -16.46 -14.54 -6.17
CA TRP A 416 -17.45 -13.87 -5.31
C TRP A 416 -17.03 -12.43 -4.96
N CYS A 417 -15.79 -12.24 -4.52
CA CYS A 417 -15.26 -10.92 -4.16
C CYS A 417 -15.13 -10.03 -5.40
N LYS A 418 -14.70 -10.57 -6.54
CA LYS A 418 -14.67 -9.83 -7.81
C LYS A 418 -16.05 -9.29 -8.16
N THR A 419 -17.07 -10.15 -8.20
CA THR A 419 -18.44 -9.74 -8.52
C THR A 419 -18.99 -8.74 -7.51
N TYR A 420 -18.71 -8.92 -6.22
CA TYR A 420 -19.07 -7.93 -5.19
C TYR A 420 -18.46 -6.55 -5.52
N TYR A 421 -17.16 -6.49 -5.77
CA TYR A 421 -16.47 -5.23 -6.06
C TYR A 421 -16.86 -4.62 -7.41
N GLN A 422 -17.24 -5.42 -8.40
CA GLN A 422 -17.86 -4.94 -9.63
C GLN A 422 -19.20 -4.23 -9.37
N SER A 423 -20.06 -4.82 -8.52
CA SER A 423 -21.32 -4.18 -8.11
C SER A 423 -21.07 -2.91 -7.30
N VAL A 424 -20.07 -2.90 -6.44
CA VAL A 424 -19.65 -1.69 -5.71
C VAL A 424 -19.17 -0.60 -6.67
N PHE A 425 -18.31 -0.95 -7.63
CA PHE A 425 -17.76 0.01 -8.57
C PHE A 425 -18.88 0.69 -9.39
N ASN A 426 -19.79 -0.09 -9.98
CA ASN A 426 -20.92 0.49 -10.72
C ASN A 426 -21.88 1.27 -9.81
N ARG A 427 -22.04 0.88 -8.54
CA ARG A 427 -22.79 1.70 -7.56
C ARG A 427 -22.13 3.07 -7.38
N VAL A 428 -20.81 3.12 -7.23
CA VAL A 428 -20.07 4.39 -7.13
C VAL A 428 -20.24 5.22 -8.41
N CYS A 429 -20.21 4.60 -9.59
CA CYS A 429 -20.49 5.28 -10.86
C CYS A 429 -21.89 5.93 -10.87
N VAL A 430 -22.93 5.17 -10.51
CA VAL A 430 -24.31 5.65 -10.43
C VAL A 430 -24.45 6.81 -9.45
N ASP A 431 -23.87 6.69 -8.25
CA ASP A 431 -23.98 7.72 -7.21
C ASP A 431 -23.27 9.03 -7.61
N LEU A 432 -22.23 8.95 -8.44
CA LEU A 432 -21.51 10.10 -9.01
C LEU A 432 -22.12 10.61 -10.34
N GLY A 433 -23.12 9.92 -10.89
CA GLY A 433 -23.75 10.29 -12.17
C GLY A 433 -22.85 10.09 -13.39
N VAL A 434 -21.88 9.17 -13.32
CA VAL A 434 -21.00 8.81 -14.44
C VAL A 434 -21.41 7.46 -15.05
N ASN A 435 -20.87 7.13 -16.22
CA ASN A 435 -21.16 5.88 -16.90
C ASN A 435 -20.77 4.65 -16.05
N GLU A 436 -21.55 3.59 -16.16
CA GLU A 436 -21.26 2.29 -15.56
C GLU A 436 -20.32 1.47 -16.45
N VAL A 437 -19.52 0.58 -15.85
CA VAL A 437 -18.72 -0.38 -16.61
C VAL A 437 -19.63 -1.52 -17.05
N ASP A 438 -19.54 -1.90 -18.32
CA ASP A 438 -20.16 -3.10 -18.84
C ASP A 438 -19.16 -4.25 -18.71
N TRP A 439 -19.33 -5.05 -17.66
CA TRP A 439 -18.41 -6.15 -17.33
C TRP A 439 -18.35 -7.28 -18.37
N TYR A 440 -19.20 -7.24 -19.41
CA TYR A 440 -19.15 -8.17 -20.53
C TYR A 440 -18.33 -7.67 -21.73
N ARG A 441 -17.96 -6.38 -21.72
CA ARG A 441 -17.09 -5.77 -22.74
C ARG A 441 -15.65 -5.68 -22.22
N PRO A 442 -14.65 -5.77 -23.11
CA PRO A 442 -13.27 -5.53 -22.71
C PRO A 442 -13.11 -4.08 -22.27
N TYR A 443 -12.10 -3.79 -21.44
CA TYR A 443 -11.79 -2.41 -21.07
C TYR A 443 -10.29 -2.16 -20.91
N ILE A 444 -9.92 -0.92 -21.22
CA ILE A 444 -8.62 -0.31 -20.97
C ILE A 444 -8.72 0.46 -19.67
N VAL A 445 -7.69 0.42 -18.83
CA VAL A 445 -7.71 1.14 -17.54
C VAL A 445 -6.50 2.06 -17.38
N GLN A 446 -6.71 3.28 -16.87
CA GLN A 446 -5.66 4.04 -16.20
C GLN A 446 -6.04 4.24 -14.74
N VAL A 447 -5.24 3.65 -13.83
CA VAL A 447 -5.40 3.85 -12.38
C VAL A 447 -4.47 4.95 -11.91
N ALA A 448 -4.98 6.17 -11.75
CA ALA A 448 -4.19 7.32 -11.35
C ALA A 448 -5.01 8.33 -10.56
N ARG A 449 -4.31 9.17 -9.79
CA ARG A 449 -4.94 10.39 -9.26
C ARG A 449 -5.35 11.30 -10.42
N PHE A 450 -6.40 12.08 -10.20
CA PHE A 450 -6.80 13.16 -11.11
C PHE A 450 -5.85 14.36 -10.91
N ASP A 451 -4.59 14.18 -11.30
CA ASP A 451 -3.51 15.16 -11.17
C ASP A 451 -3.01 15.53 -12.58
N PRO A 452 -2.62 16.80 -12.83
CA PRO A 452 -2.14 17.23 -14.15
C PRO A 452 -0.99 16.40 -14.71
N SER A 453 -0.12 15.85 -13.85
CA SER A 453 1.04 15.06 -14.26
C SER A 453 0.68 13.69 -14.83
N LYS A 454 -0.55 13.21 -14.64
CA LYS A 454 -0.98 11.84 -14.99
C LYS A 454 -1.46 11.69 -16.43
N GLY A 455 -1.37 12.74 -17.25
CA GLY A 455 -1.62 12.69 -18.70
C GLY A 455 -3.03 12.23 -19.08
N ILE A 456 -4.04 12.50 -18.25
CA ILE A 456 -5.43 12.09 -18.52
C ILE A 456 -5.95 12.62 -19.88
N PRO A 457 -5.65 13.86 -20.32
CA PRO A 457 -6.04 14.31 -21.66
C PRO A 457 -5.46 13.44 -22.80
N ASP A 458 -4.21 13.01 -22.67
CA ASP A 458 -3.56 12.13 -23.65
C ASP A 458 -4.23 10.74 -23.68
N VAL A 459 -4.69 10.23 -22.52
CA VAL A 459 -5.46 8.98 -22.45
C VAL A 459 -6.77 9.09 -23.22
N LEU A 460 -7.50 10.19 -23.03
CA LEU A 460 -8.75 10.44 -23.75
C LEU A 460 -8.51 10.51 -25.25
N GLU A 461 -7.49 11.25 -25.69
CA GLU A 461 -7.17 11.40 -27.10
C GLU A 461 -6.67 10.09 -27.73
N ALA A 462 -5.83 9.31 -27.04
CA ALA A 462 -5.39 7.98 -27.49
C ALA A 462 -6.59 7.05 -27.70
N TYR A 463 -7.54 7.07 -26.76
CA TYR A 463 -8.76 6.28 -26.87
C TYR A 463 -9.66 6.76 -28.01
N ARG A 464 -9.79 8.07 -28.24
CA ARG A 464 -10.53 8.60 -29.37
C ARG A 464 -9.94 8.15 -30.71
N LEU A 465 -8.62 8.20 -30.83
CA LEU A 465 -7.90 7.72 -32.02
C LEU A 465 -8.04 6.20 -32.21
N LEU A 466 -8.00 5.43 -31.12
CA LEU A 466 -8.31 3.99 -31.15
C LEU A 466 -9.72 3.75 -31.69
N ARG A 467 -10.74 4.46 -31.16
CA ARG A 467 -12.13 4.32 -31.61
C ARG A 467 -12.27 4.62 -33.10
N ALA A 468 -11.58 5.64 -33.61
CA ALA A 468 -11.56 5.94 -35.04
C ALA A 468 -10.92 4.82 -35.89
N LYS A 469 -9.90 4.12 -35.38
CA LYS A 469 -9.29 2.95 -36.07
C LYS A 469 -10.20 1.71 -36.04
N MET A 470 -11.02 1.58 -35.01
CA MET A 470 -11.93 0.44 -34.82
C MET A 470 -13.28 0.62 -35.54
N ASP A 471 -13.62 1.85 -35.96
CA ASP A 471 -14.89 2.14 -36.64
C ASP A 471 -15.06 1.29 -37.90
N GLY A 472 -16.21 0.62 -38.00
CA GLY A 472 -16.54 -0.33 -39.08
C GLY A 472 -15.78 -1.68 -39.05
N ASN A 473 -14.79 -1.86 -38.16
CA ASN A 473 -13.95 -3.07 -38.09
C ASN A 473 -14.29 -3.99 -36.90
N PHE A 474 -14.96 -3.47 -35.87
CA PHE A 474 -15.29 -4.20 -34.64
C PHE A 474 -16.79 -4.11 -34.34
N GLU A 475 -17.36 -5.19 -33.80
CA GLU A 475 -18.70 -5.15 -33.21
C GLU A 475 -18.69 -4.33 -31.89
N ASP A 476 -19.82 -3.76 -31.51
CA ASP A 476 -19.95 -2.97 -30.26
C ASP A 476 -19.52 -3.78 -29.03
N ALA A 477 -19.83 -5.08 -29.00
CA ALA A 477 -19.45 -5.99 -27.92
C ALA A 477 -17.93 -6.23 -27.82
N GLN A 478 -17.19 -6.03 -28.92
CA GLN A 478 -15.72 -6.19 -28.98
C GLN A 478 -14.98 -4.87 -28.81
N THR A 479 -15.69 -3.75 -28.97
CA THR A 479 -15.16 -2.42 -28.74
C THR A 479 -14.86 -2.23 -27.25
N PRO A 480 -13.61 -1.91 -26.86
CA PRO A 480 -13.25 -1.73 -25.47
C PRO A 480 -13.80 -0.43 -24.89
N GLN A 481 -14.18 -0.49 -23.62
CA GLN A 481 -14.45 0.69 -22.81
C GLN A 481 -13.13 1.30 -22.29
N LEU A 482 -13.15 2.58 -21.90
CA LEU A 482 -12.05 3.24 -21.21
C LEU A 482 -12.45 3.54 -19.77
N VAL A 483 -11.68 3.05 -18.80
CA VAL A 483 -11.86 3.33 -17.38
C VAL A 483 -10.70 4.21 -16.89
N ILE A 484 -11.01 5.40 -16.39
CA ILE A 484 -10.06 6.29 -15.71
C ILE A 484 -10.51 6.39 -14.26
N CYS A 485 -9.71 5.87 -13.34
CA CYS A 485 -10.12 5.84 -11.94
C CYS A 485 -8.94 6.02 -10.97
N GLY A 486 -9.25 6.47 -9.77
CA GLY A 486 -8.28 6.55 -8.68
C GLY A 486 -8.88 7.20 -7.44
N HIS A 487 -8.22 7.01 -6.30
CA HIS A 487 -8.59 7.68 -5.07
C HIS A 487 -7.94 9.07 -4.98
N GLY A 488 -8.61 10.02 -4.33
CA GLY A 488 -7.99 11.29 -3.95
C GLY A 488 -6.94 11.10 -2.85
N SER A 489 -6.22 12.17 -2.53
CA SER A 489 -5.35 12.23 -1.35
C SER A 489 -5.63 13.53 -0.58
N ILE A 490 -5.45 13.50 0.74
CA ILE A 490 -5.75 14.65 1.62
C ILE A 490 -4.82 15.84 1.33
N ASP A 491 -3.61 15.55 0.86
CA ASP A 491 -2.58 16.52 0.49
C ASP A 491 -2.70 17.02 -0.96
N ASP A 492 -3.76 16.66 -1.70
CA ASP A 492 -3.92 16.96 -3.12
C ASP A 492 -5.24 17.69 -3.44
N PRO A 493 -5.24 19.04 -3.41
CA PRO A 493 -6.45 19.84 -3.66
C PRO A 493 -6.86 19.87 -5.14
N ASP A 494 -5.98 19.46 -6.07
CA ASP A 494 -6.17 19.65 -7.51
C ASP A 494 -7.13 18.60 -8.13
N GLY A 495 -7.38 17.51 -7.41
CA GLY A 495 -8.18 16.35 -7.88
C GLY A 495 -9.59 16.66 -8.38
N THR A 496 -10.25 17.68 -7.82
CA THR A 496 -11.61 18.07 -8.24
C THR A 496 -11.58 18.83 -9.56
N VAL A 497 -10.61 19.74 -9.74
CA VAL A 497 -10.49 20.57 -10.94
C VAL A 497 -10.23 19.71 -12.17
N ILE A 498 -9.31 18.75 -12.05
CA ILE A 498 -8.98 17.84 -13.17
C ILE A 498 -10.16 16.94 -13.51
N PHE A 499 -10.93 16.49 -12.51
CA PHE A 499 -12.13 15.72 -12.75
C PHE A 499 -13.21 16.51 -13.52
N GLU A 500 -13.45 17.77 -13.15
CA GLU A 500 -14.37 18.66 -13.86
C GLU A 500 -13.93 18.88 -15.31
N GLN A 501 -12.64 19.13 -15.55
CA GLN A 501 -12.08 19.26 -16.90
C GLN A 501 -12.30 18.00 -17.75
N VAL A 502 -12.15 16.81 -17.17
CA VAL A 502 -12.45 15.55 -17.87
C VAL A 502 -13.92 15.49 -18.27
N GLN A 503 -14.84 15.86 -17.37
CA GLN A 503 -16.28 15.89 -17.70
C GLN A 503 -16.59 16.92 -18.79
N GLU A 504 -15.95 18.08 -18.80
CA GLU A 504 -16.11 19.08 -19.86
C GLU A 504 -15.65 18.55 -21.22
N ILE A 505 -14.48 17.89 -21.27
CA ILE A 505 -13.95 17.27 -22.49
C ILE A 505 -14.95 16.23 -23.04
N LEU A 506 -15.46 15.34 -22.17
CA LEU A 506 -16.41 14.30 -22.56
C LEU A 506 -17.74 14.85 -23.10
N ASN A 507 -18.13 16.05 -22.67
CA ASN A 507 -19.35 16.74 -23.14
C ASN A 507 -19.11 17.63 -24.37
N SER A 508 -17.90 17.63 -24.93
CA SER A 508 -17.51 18.45 -26.08
C SER A 508 -17.17 17.60 -27.30
N GLU A 509 -17.34 18.16 -28.50
CA GLU A 509 -16.79 17.54 -29.72
C GLU A 509 -15.25 17.53 -29.62
N PRO A 510 -14.57 16.44 -30.01
CA PRO A 510 -15.07 15.26 -30.74
C PRO A 510 -15.50 14.05 -29.87
N PHE A 511 -15.68 14.19 -28.56
CA PHE A 511 -15.87 13.06 -27.63
C PHE A 511 -17.32 12.62 -27.44
N THR A 512 -18.30 13.48 -27.75
CA THR A 512 -19.74 13.23 -27.57
C THR A 512 -20.20 11.87 -28.12
N GLY A 513 -19.67 11.45 -29.29
CA GLY A 513 -20.03 10.19 -29.94
C GLY A 513 -19.45 8.93 -29.30
N ILE A 514 -18.45 9.06 -28.43
CA ILE A 514 -17.79 7.92 -27.73
C ILE A 514 -17.88 8.03 -26.20
N ALA A 515 -18.47 9.11 -25.68
CA ALA A 515 -18.50 9.40 -24.25
C ALA A 515 -19.15 8.28 -23.43
N SER A 516 -20.15 7.58 -23.97
CA SER A 516 -20.82 6.44 -23.31
C SER A 516 -19.90 5.24 -23.06
N ASP A 517 -18.79 5.14 -23.79
CA ASP A 517 -17.79 4.09 -23.60
C ASP A 517 -16.68 4.49 -22.61
N ILE A 518 -16.72 5.72 -22.07
CA ILE A 518 -15.70 6.27 -21.17
C ILE A 518 -16.27 6.40 -19.75
N ILE A 519 -15.59 5.76 -18.79
CA ILE A 519 -15.91 5.73 -17.37
C ILE A 519 -14.81 6.46 -16.60
N ALA A 520 -14.99 7.76 -16.39
CA ALA A 520 -14.10 8.55 -15.52
C ALA A 520 -14.71 8.66 -14.12
N VAL A 521 -14.09 8.03 -13.12
CA VAL A 521 -14.66 7.90 -11.77
C VAL A 521 -13.63 8.16 -10.67
N ARG A 522 -14.00 8.98 -9.67
CA ARG A 522 -13.22 9.18 -8.45
C ARG A 522 -13.64 8.17 -7.40
N LEU A 523 -12.78 7.20 -7.13
CA LEU A 523 -13.10 6.11 -6.22
C LEU A 523 -12.87 6.52 -4.75
N PRO A 524 -13.61 5.93 -3.80
CA PRO A 524 -13.25 5.99 -2.40
C PRO A 524 -11.88 5.33 -2.16
N ALA A 525 -11.29 5.54 -0.99
CA ALA A 525 -9.99 4.96 -0.61
C ALA A 525 -10.11 3.44 -0.34
N SER A 526 -10.36 2.65 -1.38
CA SER A 526 -10.52 1.19 -1.31
C SER A 526 -9.53 0.49 -2.22
N ASP A 527 -8.55 -0.17 -1.59
CA ASP A 527 -7.52 -0.93 -2.30
C ASP A 527 -8.12 -2.05 -3.16
N GLN A 528 -9.19 -2.70 -2.68
CA GLN A 528 -9.83 -3.80 -3.41
C GLN A 528 -10.56 -3.36 -4.67
N LEU A 529 -11.08 -2.13 -4.73
CA LEU A 529 -11.64 -1.60 -5.98
C LEU A 529 -10.55 -1.41 -7.02
N LEU A 530 -9.38 -0.91 -6.61
CA LEU A 530 -8.23 -0.77 -7.50
C LEU A 530 -7.68 -2.13 -7.93
N ASN A 531 -7.59 -3.09 -7.01
CA ASN A 531 -7.19 -4.47 -7.33
C ASN A 531 -8.13 -5.10 -8.36
N MET A 532 -9.45 -5.03 -8.11
CA MET A 532 -10.47 -5.60 -8.99
C MET A 532 -10.43 -4.99 -10.39
N ILE A 533 -10.47 -3.64 -10.49
CA ILE A 533 -10.52 -2.97 -11.79
C ILE A 533 -9.21 -3.14 -12.57
N LEU A 534 -8.06 -3.13 -11.89
CA LEU A 534 -6.79 -3.33 -12.57
C LEU A 534 -6.65 -4.77 -13.05
N ARG A 535 -7.04 -5.76 -12.24
CA ARG A 535 -6.92 -7.19 -12.56
C ARG A 535 -7.80 -7.64 -13.72
N GLY A 536 -8.95 -7.02 -13.91
CA GLY A 536 -9.87 -7.38 -15.00
C GLY A 536 -9.59 -6.66 -16.32
N ALA A 537 -8.64 -5.71 -16.35
CA ALA A 537 -8.35 -4.92 -17.54
C ALA A 537 -7.63 -5.75 -18.60
N TYR A 538 -7.88 -5.42 -19.87
CA TYR A 538 -7.18 -6.04 -21.00
C TYR A 538 -5.81 -5.39 -21.23
N VAL A 539 -5.73 -4.08 -21.01
CA VAL A 539 -4.52 -3.27 -21.12
C VAL A 539 -4.58 -2.18 -20.06
N ALA A 540 -3.48 -1.96 -19.35
CA ALA A 540 -3.32 -0.82 -18.47
C ALA A 540 -2.53 0.30 -19.17
N LEU A 541 -2.95 1.54 -18.97
CA LEU A 541 -2.26 2.74 -19.41
C LEU A 541 -1.58 3.41 -18.21
N GLN A 542 -0.39 3.96 -18.47
CA GLN A 542 0.27 4.88 -17.55
C GLN A 542 0.94 6.01 -18.33
N LEU A 543 0.13 6.98 -18.78
CA LEU A 543 0.59 8.09 -19.64
C LEU A 543 1.06 9.30 -18.81
N SER A 544 1.74 9.06 -17.69
CA SER A 544 2.29 10.13 -16.86
C SER A 544 3.32 10.96 -17.64
N HIS A 545 3.19 12.29 -17.60
CA HIS A 545 4.20 13.23 -18.12
C HIS A 545 5.38 13.38 -17.16
N ARG A 546 5.12 13.24 -15.85
CA ARG A 546 6.11 13.31 -14.78
C ARG A 546 5.80 12.25 -13.75
N GLU A 547 6.84 11.58 -13.26
CA GLU A 547 6.65 10.47 -12.34
C GLU A 547 7.89 10.22 -11.50
N GLY A 548 7.70 9.81 -10.23
CA GLY A 548 8.79 9.28 -9.42
C GLY A 548 9.18 7.88 -9.88
N PHE A 549 8.45 6.88 -9.38
CA PHE A 549 8.58 5.48 -9.79
C PHE A 549 7.29 4.93 -10.40
N GLU A 550 6.13 5.23 -9.81
CA GLU A 550 4.80 4.69 -10.13
C GLU A 550 4.68 3.17 -9.98
N VAL A 551 4.26 2.76 -8.79
CA VAL A 551 4.06 1.34 -8.46
C VAL A 551 2.87 0.73 -9.20
N LYS A 552 1.94 1.53 -9.76
CA LYS A 552 0.78 1.00 -10.50
C LYS A 552 1.18 0.20 -11.74
N VAL A 553 2.35 0.48 -12.31
CA VAL A 553 2.94 -0.31 -13.40
C VAL A 553 3.31 -1.71 -12.89
N THR A 554 4.08 -1.81 -11.80
CA THR A 554 4.38 -3.10 -11.14
C THR A 554 3.11 -3.85 -10.76
N GLU A 555 2.11 -3.16 -10.21
CA GLU A 555 0.83 -3.77 -9.81
C GLU A 555 0.05 -4.35 -11.01
N ALA A 556 0.08 -3.70 -12.17
CA ALA A 556 -0.54 -4.19 -13.40
C ALA A 556 0.19 -5.41 -13.93
N LEU A 557 1.52 -5.34 -14.02
CA LEU A 557 2.36 -6.44 -14.48
C LEU A 557 2.20 -7.68 -13.58
N HIS A 558 2.21 -7.50 -12.26
CA HIS A 558 1.96 -8.56 -11.28
C HIS A 558 0.60 -9.25 -11.47
N LYS A 559 -0.40 -8.52 -11.98
CA LYS A 559 -1.73 -9.06 -12.28
C LYS A 559 -1.82 -9.74 -13.65
N GLY A 560 -0.75 -9.73 -14.44
CA GLY A 560 -0.70 -10.25 -15.80
C GLY A 560 -1.37 -9.33 -16.82
N VAL A 561 -1.38 -8.03 -16.55
CA VAL A 561 -1.98 -7.03 -17.45
C VAL A 561 -0.87 -6.29 -18.18
N PRO A 562 -0.83 -6.35 -19.52
CA PRO A 562 0.17 -5.63 -20.31
C PRO A 562 -0.01 -4.12 -20.15
N VAL A 563 1.11 -3.40 -20.10
CA VAL A 563 1.12 -1.95 -19.83
C VAL A 563 1.58 -1.18 -21.07
N ILE A 564 0.85 -0.14 -21.45
CA ILE A 564 1.35 0.89 -22.38
C ILE A 564 1.59 2.15 -21.56
N ALA A 565 2.84 2.64 -21.56
CA ALA A 565 3.20 3.76 -20.74
C ALA A 565 4.12 4.75 -21.46
N TYR A 566 4.12 5.98 -20.96
CA TYR A 566 5.13 6.93 -21.37
C TYR A 566 6.48 6.67 -20.71
N ARG A 567 7.56 7.06 -21.41
CA ARG A 567 8.93 7.06 -20.89
C ARG A 567 9.16 8.20 -19.89
N ALA A 568 8.47 8.16 -18.76
CA ALA A 568 8.58 9.14 -17.68
C ALA A 568 9.15 8.51 -16.40
N GLY A 569 10.07 9.22 -15.74
CA GLY A 569 10.59 8.84 -14.43
C GLY A 569 11.11 7.40 -14.37
N GLY A 570 10.63 6.66 -13.36
CA GLY A 570 10.99 5.26 -13.11
C GLY A 570 10.15 4.22 -13.84
N ILE A 571 9.17 4.63 -14.66
CA ILE A 571 8.30 3.70 -15.40
C ILE A 571 9.11 2.77 -16.31
N PRO A 572 10.11 3.25 -17.10
CA PRO A 572 10.90 2.39 -17.97
C PRO A 572 11.69 1.28 -17.27
N LEU A 573 11.91 1.40 -15.95
CA LEU A 573 12.63 0.37 -15.19
C LEU A 573 11.78 -0.86 -14.91
N GLN A 574 10.45 -0.72 -15.00
CA GLN A 574 9.48 -1.77 -14.67
C GLN A 574 9.03 -2.59 -15.88
N ILE A 575 9.07 -2.00 -17.09
CA ILE A 575 8.54 -2.60 -18.32
C ILE A 575 9.68 -3.14 -19.17
N ARG A 576 9.53 -4.38 -19.65
CA ARG A 576 10.38 -4.99 -20.67
C ARG A 576 9.69 -4.80 -22.03
N GLU A 577 10.23 -3.87 -22.80
CA GLU A 577 9.67 -3.43 -24.07
C GLU A 577 9.39 -4.60 -25.01
N ASP A 578 8.20 -4.58 -25.62
CA ASP A 578 7.70 -5.59 -26.56
C ASP A 578 7.54 -7.01 -25.97
N GLU A 579 7.79 -7.20 -24.67
CA GLU A 579 7.58 -8.47 -23.97
C GLU A 579 6.38 -8.42 -23.02
N ASP A 580 6.35 -7.46 -22.09
CA ASP A 580 5.26 -7.31 -21.10
C ASP A 580 4.56 -5.95 -21.16
N GLY A 581 5.01 -5.08 -22.06
CA GLY A 581 4.41 -3.78 -22.29
C GLY A 581 5.12 -2.97 -23.38
N PHE A 582 4.61 -1.78 -23.63
CA PHE A 582 5.13 -0.83 -24.62
C PHE A 582 5.52 0.50 -23.95
N LEU A 583 6.68 1.02 -24.30
CA LEU A 583 7.20 2.32 -23.83
C LEU A 583 7.21 3.35 -24.96
N VAL A 584 6.31 4.33 -24.85
CA VAL A 584 6.08 5.37 -25.86
C VAL A 584 6.69 6.71 -25.40
N PRO A 585 7.22 7.56 -26.31
CA PRO A 585 7.64 8.91 -25.93
C PRO A 585 6.46 9.76 -25.41
N ILE A 586 6.74 10.66 -24.46
CA ILE A 586 5.70 11.54 -23.88
C ILE A 586 5.06 12.39 -24.99
N GLY A 587 3.73 12.42 -25.03
CA GLY A 587 2.94 13.20 -25.98
C GLY A 587 2.74 12.54 -27.35
N HIS A 588 3.31 11.36 -27.61
CA HIS A 588 3.11 10.62 -28.86
C HIS A 588 1.81 9.79 -28.79
N VAL A 589 0.68 10.49 -28.72
CA VAL A 589 -0.64 9.90 -28.48
C VAL A 589 -1.07 8.95 -29.59
N GLU A 590 -0.70 9.24 -30.84
CA GLU A 590 -0.98 8.38 -32.00
C GLU A 590 -0.32 7.00 -31.87
N GLU A 591 0.90 6.95 -31.34
CA GLU A 591 1.65 5.71 -31.12
C GLU A 591 1.01 4.88 -30.00
N VAL A 592 0.49 5.52 -28.93
CA VAL A 592 -0.31 4.84 -27.91
C VAL A 592 -1.56 4.21 -28.53
N ALA A 593 -2.26 4.94 -29.40
CA ALA A 593 -3.44 4.43 -30.10
C ALA A 593 -3.11 3.26 -31.04
N ASP A 594 -1.96 3.30 -31.73
CA ASP A 594 -1.47 2.20 -32.56
C ASP A 594 -1.18 0.95 -31.75
N LYS A 595 -0.53 1.08 -30.59
CA LYS A 595 -0.24 -0.03 -29.68
C LYS A 595 -1.48 -0.61 -29.03
N LEU A 596 -2.45 0.24 -28.67
CA LEU A 596 -3.77 -0.24 -28.24
C LEU A 596 -4.44 -1.04 -29.35
N PHE A 597 -4.48 -0.49 -30.58
CA PHE A 597 -5.09 -1.17 -31.71
C PHE A 597 -4.41 -2.51 -32.01
N GLU A 598 -3.08 -2.57 -31.93
CA GLU A 598 -2.29 -3.79 -32.08
C GLU A 598 -2.74 -4.89 -31.09
N LEU A 599 -2.89 -4.56 -29.80
CA LEU A 599 -3.31 -5.51 -28.77
C LEU A 599 -4.77 -5.96 -28.89
N PHE A 600 -5.68 -5.08 -29.33
CA PHE A 600 -7.08 -5.45 -29.54
C PHE A 600 -7.30 -6.22 -30.85
N ASN A 601 -6.48 -5.97 -31.87
CA ASN A 601 -6.53 -6.69 -33.14
C ASN A 601 -5.77 -8.03 -33.09
N ASN A 602 -4.88 -8.22 -32.11
CA ASN A 602 -4.13 -9.47 -31.91
C ASN A 602 -4.26 -10.02 -30.47
N PRO A 603 -5.32 -10.80 -30.18
CA PRO A 603 -5.53 -11.42 -28.88
C PRO A 603 -4.38 -12.32 -28.43
N GLU A 604 -3.73 -13.05 -29.36
CA GLU A 604 -2.61 -13.94 -29.05
C GLU A 604 -1.40 -13.16 -28.51
N LEU A 605 -1.10 -12.00 -29.13
CA LEU A 605 -0.04 -11.10 -28.64
C LEU A 605 -0.37 -10.58 -27.24
N ARG A 606 -1.60 -10.09 -27.03
CA ARG A 606 -2.03 -9.58 -25.72
C ARG A 606 -1.91 -10.65 -24.64
N ASP A 607 -2.37 -11.87 -24.91
CA ASP A 607 -2.34 -12.97 -23.94
C ASP A 607 -0.89 -13.41 -23.66
N ALA A 608 -0.02 -13.43 -24.68
CA ALA A 608 1.41 -13.70 -24.51
C ALA A 608 2.09 -12.62 -23.65
N MET A 609 1.78 -11.34 -23.89
CA MET A 609 2.31 -10.24 -23.08
C MET A 609 1.81 -10.28 -21.63
N GLY A 610 0.54 -10.60 -21.41
CA GLY A 610 -0.01 -10.76 -20.06
C GLY A 610 0.65 -11.89 -19.28
N GLU A 611 0.94 -13.02 -19.93
CA GLU A 611 1.68 -14.12 -19.32
C GLU A 611 3.14 -13.74 -19.02
N ALA A 612 3.80 -13.01 -19.93
CA ALA A 612 5.14 -12.48 -19.71
C ALA A 612 5.19 -11.48 -18.54
N ALA A 613 4.21 -10.59 -18.44
CA ALA A 613 4.06 -9.61 -17.36
C ALA A 613 4.01 -10.30 -16.00
N LYS A 614 3.21 -11.36 -15.88
CA LYS A 614 3.08 -12.13 -14.64
C LYS A 614 4.35 -12.92 -14.28
N LYS A 615 5.03 -13.50 -15.27
CA LYS A 615 6.19 -14.38 -15.06
C LYS A 615 7.46 -13.64 -14.69
N CYS A 616 7.65 -12.46 -15.22
CA CYS A 616 8.94 -11.78 -15.14
C CYS A 616 8.89 -10.47 -14.35
N VAL A 617 7.75 -10.16 -13.72
CA VAL A 617 7.70 -9.10 -12.70
C VAL A 617 8.77 -9.41 -11.64
N THR A 618 9.67 -8.47 -11.42
CA THR A 618 10.79 -8.67 -10.51
C THR A 618 10.34 -8.56 -9.06
N GLU A 619 10.88 -9.45 -8.21
CA GLU A 619 10.68 -9.35 -6.75
C GLU A 619 11.32 -8.09 -6.14
N GLU A 620 12.23 -7.40 -6.86
CA GLU A 620 12.91 -6.18 -6.41
C GLU A 620 11.92 -5.05 -6.06
N TYR A 621 10.70 -5.09 -6.63
CA TYR A 621 9.65 -4.09 -6.40
C TYR A 621 8.60 -4.55 -5.39
N PHE A 622 8.87 -5.61 -4.62
CA PHE A 622 8.02 -6.09 -3.55
C PHE A 622 8.59 -5.86 -2.15
N THR A 623 7.69 -5.91 -1.15
CA THR A 623 7.95 -5.60 0.26
C THR A 623 9.19 -6.28 0.83
N VAL A 624 9.43 -7.57 0.55
CA VAL A 624 10.56 -8.33 1.14
C VAL A 624 11.90 -7.75 0.69
N TRP A 625 12.11 -7.59 -0.62
CA TRP A 625 13.34 -7.02 -1.19
C TRP A 625 13.58 -5.56 -0.75
N ASN A 626 12.51 -4.77 -0.68
CA ASN A 626 12.61 -3.39 -0.19
C ASN A 626 13.02 -3.37 1.29
N SER A 627 12.44 -4.25 2.09
CA SER A 627 12.74 -4.39 3.52
C SER A 627 14.18 -4.87 3.77
N MET A 628 14.69 -5.81 2.96
CA MET A 628 16.10 -6.22 2.99
C MET A 628 17.04 -5.05 2.71
N SER A 629 16.68 -4.18 1.77
CA SER A 629 17.46 -2.99 1.45
C SER A 629 17.48 -2.00 2.62
N TRP A 630 16.37 -1.82 3.33
CA TRP A 630 16.34 -1.04 4.58
C TRP A 630 17.20 -1.67 5.68
N LEU A 631 17.04 -2.97 5.93
CA LEU A 631 17.83 -3.71 6.92
C LEU A 631 19.33 -3.58 6.64
N HIS A 632 19.75 -3.76 5.39
CA HIS A 632 21.14 -3.59 4.99
C HIS A 632 21.66 -2.18 5.34
N MET A 633 20.95 -1.12 4.95
CA MET A 633 21.37 0.24 5.28
C MET A 633 21.45 0.46 6.81
N PHE A 634 20.51 -0.07 7.58
CA PHE A 634 20.54 0.04 9.04
C PHE A 634 21.74 -0.69 9.65
N LEU A 635 22.05 -1.89 9.18
CA LEU A 635 23.16 -2.69 9.66
C LEU A 635 24.51 -2.06 9.31
N GLU A 636 24.67 -1.54 8.09
CA GLU A 636 25.88 -0.85 7.64
C GLU A 636 26.16 0.43 8.42
N LEU A 637 25.13 1.26 8.64
CA LEU A 637 25.28 2.51 9.39
C LEU A 637 25.61 2.30 10.88
N THR A 638 25.40 1.09 11.39
CA THR A 638 25.58 0.70 12.80
C THR A 638 26.69 -0.33 13.01
N GLN A 639 27.59 -0.54 12.04
CA GLN A 639 28.65 -1.56 12.13
C GLN A 639 29.76 -1.26 13.15
N ASN A 640 30.07 0.02 13.42
CA ASN A 640 31.25 0.43 14.20
C ASN A 640 30.94 1.45 15.29
N GLN A 641 29.82 1.32 16.03
CA GLN A 641 29.58 2.18 17.19
C GLN A 641 30.51 1.80 18.36
N SER A 642 31.78 2.21 18.31
CA SER A 642 32.63 2.30 19.51
C SER A 642 32.30 3.59 20.27
N GLU A 643 32.29 3.52 21.61
CA GLU A 643 31.83 4.58 22.53
C GLU A 643 32.57 5.93 22.39
N ASP A 644 33.71 5.99 21.68
CA ASP A 644 34.58 7.17 21.57
C ASP A 644 34.47 7.96 20.24
N GLU A 645 33.65 7.55 19.26
CA GLU A 645 33.49 8.32 18.02
C GLU A 645 32.42 9.41 18.13
N HIS A 646 32.80 10.55 18.69
CA HIS A 646 32.11 11.82 18.44
C HIS A 646 32.45 12.31 17.03
N ASN A 647 31.83 11.71 16.01
CA ASN A 647 31.94 12.18 14.64
C ASN A 647 30.64 12.86 14.22
N GLY A 648 30.67 14.20 14.15
CA GLY A 648 29.61 14.97 13.51
C GLY A 648 29.39 14.46 12.10
N GLY A 649 28.20 13.91 11.84
CA GLY A 649 27.82 13.35 10.55
C GLY A 649 27.18 14.37 9.61
N GLY A 650 27.07 14.01 8.35
CA GLY A 650 26.41 14.82 7.33
C GLY A 650 26.86 14.46 5.92
N LEU A 651 26.03 14.77 4.93
CA LEU A 651 26.31 14.51 3.52
C LEU A 651 27.59 15.20 3.06
N LEU A 652 27.92 16.35 3.67
CA LEU A 652 29.11 17.12 3.34
C LEU A 652 30.39 16.69 4.08
N ASP A 653 30.27 15.92 5.17
CA ASP A 653 31.44 15.40 5.88
C ASP A 653 32.10 14.29 5.04
N MET A 654 33.43 14.36 4.91
CA MET A 654 34.22 13.43 4.11
C MET A 654 34.42 12.08 4.79
N ASN A 655 34.28 12.02 6.11
CA ASN A 655 34.42 10.77 6.87
C ASN A 655 33.10 10.00 6.95
N THR A 656 31.97 10.66 6.68
CA THR A 656 30.64 10.03 6.64
C THR A 656 30.62 8.93 5.57
N LEU A 657 30.22 7.72 5.98
CA LEU A 657 30.24 6.45 5.21
C LEU A 657 31.63 5.88 4.84
N SER A 658 32.74 6.47 5.29
CA SER A 658 34.09 5.99 4.93
C SER A 658 34.40 4.54 5.31
N HIS A 659 33.65 3.98 6.26
CA HIS A 659 33.78 2.60 6.74
C HIS A 659 32.61 1.69 6.36
N THR A 660 31.70 2.13 5.50
CA THR A 660 30.56 1.32 5.04
C THR A 660 30.71 0.93 3.58
N ASN A 661 29.95 -0.05 3.12
CA ASN A 661 29.83 -0.38 1.69
C ASN A 661 28.76 0.47 0.96
N LEU A 662 28.15 1.45 1.64
CA LEU A 662 27.08 2.27 1.08
C LEU A 662 27.62 3.37 0.17
N GLY A 663 26.74 3.88 -0.70
CA GLY A 663 26.99 5.10 -1.46
C GLY A 663 27.27 4.89 -2.95
N HIS A 664 27.95 5.88 -3.53
CA HIS A 664 28.41 5.90 -4.92
C HIS A 664 27.29 5.70 -5.98
N GLN A 665 26.06 6.12 -5.66
CA GLN A 665 24.87 5.95 -6.50
C GLN A 665 24.63 4.47 -6.88
N ARG A 666 25.03 3.53 -6.03
CA ARG A 666 24.77 2.11 -6.26
C ARG A 666 23.35 1.76 -5.83
N LYS A 667 22.73 0.78 -6.49
CA LYS A 667 21.48 0.21 -5.98
C LYS A 667 21.79 -0.50 -4.66
N VAL A 668 20.95 -0.29 -3.65
CA VAL A 668 21.09 -0.95 -2.36
C VAL A 668 21.02 -2.47 -2.52
N SER A 669 20.24 -2.94 -3.49
CA SER A 669 20.16 -4.36 -3.88
C SER A 669 21.50 -4.95 -4.28
N ASP A 670 22.28 -4.25 -5.11
CA ASP A 670 23.60 -4.72 -5.53
C ASP A 670 24.58 -4.80 -4.34
N LEU A 671 24.48 -3.87 -3.39
CA LEU A 671 25.34 -3.81 -2.20
C LEU A 671 25.14 -5.02 -1.28
N TRP A 672 23.90 -5.33 -0.94
CA TRP A 672 23.65 -6.46 -0.06
C TRP A 672 23.84 -7.79 -0.79
N LYS A 673 23.61 -7.87 -2.11
CA LYS A 673 23.93 -9.06 -2.89
C LYS A 673 25.41 -9.43 -2.79
N GLU A 674 26.28 -8.43 -2.90
CA GLU A 674 27.73 -8.61 -2.73
C GLU A 674 28.08 -9.05 -1.30
N LYS A 675 27.51 -8.39 -0.29
CA LYS A 675 27.83 -8.69 1.12
C LYS A 675 27.42 -10.10 1.54
N TYR A 676 26.23 -10.54 1.12
CA TYR A 676 25.64 -11.82 1.55
C TYR A 676 25.85 -12.95 0.52
N ASN A 677 26.70 -12.73 -0.49
CA ASN A 677 26.98 -13.67 -1.59
C ASN A 677 25.71 -14.22 -2.25
N TYR A 678 24.74 -13.34 -2.51
CA TYR A 678 23.41 -13.72 -3.01
C TYR A 678 23.51 -14.36 -4.40
N CYS A 679 23.13 -15.63 -4.49
CA CYS A 679 23.14 -16.42 -5.72
C CYS A 679 21.77 -17.10 -5.89
N PRO A 680 20.80 -16.48 -6.59
CA PRO A 680 19.50 -17.11 -6.82
C PRO A 680 19.67 -18.31 -7.75
N GLU A 681 19.02 -19.43 -7.40
CA GLU A 681 19.01 -20.67 -8.21
C GLU A 681 18.24 -20.54 -9.53
#